data_AF-F9D238-F1
#
_entry.id   AF-F9D238-F1
#
_cell.length_a   1.000
_cell.length_b   1.000
_cell.length_c   1.000
_cell.angle_alpha   90.00
_cell.angle_beta   90.00
_cell.angle_gamma   90.00
#
_symmetry.space_group_name_H-M   'P 1'
#
loop_
_entity.id
_entity.type
_entity.pdbx_description
1 polymer ?
#
loop_
_entity_poly.entity_id
_entity_poly.type
_entity_poly.pdbx_seq_one_letter_code
_entity_poly.pdbx_strand_id
1 'polypeptide(L)'
;MNFTRLSKAFMVTTSLVFTMGAYAQGTETVLRSNYSPNGEKWVDQVAIDWNAQKVYVKADLSSCTQTNEGILSVGSAISAWNGEHWHLYYTKSSSTLQVNYLSASNGNVIRTDVNGISGTVEIEISKALGLTVNGKAYNIHSGNTVDVTTACAALWGMPTIEIGSQEGNTRSYATYEKICIQPVGDTPTPPTPDPGPYSPTATDQVYDGSGWSDEKLLKLFKEAFDNGRTFPTDAAFEQAGIQKSDIAFVRSHVPNPGIQSRSERLLSNTYENRNLWMNIPMDVGKDFSSGMPNGSFASDNFSMWNYTNIFGSWNRGLFTAPAAWTDAAHKNGTDIMSGMKFFDTTGGGTGYASGWMKFITEKDADGNFVYAEPMINLLMYFGFDGINYNWEDSGYGNDDIVAFHKQLYKIAARKGFDNFHCGIYTSVSQLNAASPENTNALFGNSEGRTHDLMLNYSNGDFAYSLGRTSKAAQAAMGTTDGLYAGVWIVSMDRRWNSLNSDDDAKKVGICLWGEHNESRFWSYNSGADAYTKMNNYQRLLERAFSGGNRNPLIRPEISNSGNNWEGENPLSTFAGLATWIPERTTITGNLPFATGFNLGNGDRYSYKGKRTTGSWYNMASQDIVPTYRWLVVKPGTKTASQDIQPEFTTEDQYTGGTALQLTGKATADGTDIVLYKTDLNVSAANPYAKVAVKNGKNATNPSNLYVIVQKGDGSWVETAYGNVEGNTWQEKKIVIGGLAQGDVVKAIGLRVKGSDDNYKLLVGKLEINDDVKATPAAVTDLNVEIKQETKTSLTAKLWWNTTATATKRADWDLAYNKEGNIDHFEILYKNGEDGKVSEVGRTTTWGTLVPNIEFESEADRPFIGVRSVSTDLKTYSAPVWVELARAEQDKLPAKKDLSYGVSEINPNAEGVDIARKIRFVTKVTTTGADQNIDYSATTAPADGTQYVDATDHMLTINQGQTVKLFIKCYDTSDLVAPDGTALASPDGLRYCFGGGWLDLNGNKMFEPTDVVSDPKNGERLFTVGTLRKGTPEFETQGITTTFVVPEDAKPGPSRLRIVFTDAWFAGTFLPTGYTAKGFSIDFGVTIKGTNPGRESVDNHDKGIADEPEDLNGTPTGIHTATTGQVSSVSVEDGKINFQNVDKAWIYTLSGAMVSYHVNPTMVAASLPQGVYLVKMQSGSLFRSQKIVIE
;
A
#
# COMPACT_ATOMS: atom_id res chain seq x y z
N MET A 1 -17.28 40.86 -2.13
CA MET A 1 -16.00 41.59 -2.02
C MET A 1 -15.05 40.98 -3.02
N ASN A 2 -14.63 41.76 -4.01
CA ASN A 2 -13.74 41.33 -5.09
C ASN A 2 -12.30 41.27 -4.61
N PHE A 3 -11.60 40.17 -4.88
CA PHE A 3 -10.14 40.20 -5.01
C PHE A 3 -9.75 39.56 -6.35
N THR A 4 -9.00 40.33 -7.12
CA THR A 4 -8.57 40.08 -8.50
C THR A 4 -7.05 40.22 -8.54
N ARG A 5 -6.41 39.48 -9.47
CA ARG A 5 -5.01 39.59 -9.99
C ARG A 5 -3.94 38.89 -9.15
N LEU A 6 -3.08 38.06 -9.73
CA LEU A 6 -2.18 38.40 -10.86
C LEU A 6 -2.04 37.28 -11.92
N SER A 7 -2.23 37.68 -13.17
CA SER A 7 -1.80 36.97 -14.38
C SER A 7 -1.41 38.00 -15.45
N LYS A 8 -0.37 37.70 -16.25
CA LYS A 8 0.12 38.37 -17.48
C LYS A 8 0.95 39.65 -17.23
N ALA A 9 2.05 39.94 -17.92
CA ALA A 9 2.71 39.40 -19.12
C ALA A 9 4.18 39.87 -19.14
N PHE A 10 5.05 39.20 -19.91
CA PHE A 10 6.09 39.89 -20.68
C PHE A 10 6.44 39.08 -21.94
N MET A 11 6.14 39.66 -23.09
CA MET A 11 6.57 39.22 -24.43
C MET A 11 7.34 40.42 -24.99
N VAL A 12 8.65 40.29 -25.17
CA VAL A 12 9.49 41.30 -25.84
C VAL A 12 10.43 40.57 -26.80
N THR A 13 10.33 40.92 -28.08
CA THR A 13 11.30 40.61 -29.14
C THR A 13 12.45 41.62 -29.10
N THR A 14 13.67 41.14 -28.86
CA THR A 14 14.91 41.84 -29.22
C THR A 14 15.99 40.82 -29.55
N SER A 15 16.49 40.83 -30.78
CA SER A 15 17.74 40.16 -31.16
C SER A 15 18.91 40.98 -30.63
N LEU A 16 19.77 40.42 -29.77
CA LEU A 16 21.15 40.86 -29.60
C LEU A 16 22.03 39.74 -29.01
N VAL A 17 23.05 39.40 -29.78
CA VAL A 17 24.27 38.60 -29.54
C VAL A 17 24.59 38.23 -28.08
N PHE A 18 24.70 36.92 -27.81
CA PHE A 18 25.29 36.35 -26.59
C PHE A 18 26.78 36.70 -26.50
N THR A 19 27.20 37.39 -25.44
CA THR A 19 28.57 37.31 -24.94
C THR A 19 28.65 36.16 -23.93
N MET A 20 29.52 35.19 -24.20
CA MET A 20 29.79 34.03 -23.34
C MET A 20 30.26 34.47 -21.95
N GLY A 21 29.46 34.16 -20.92
CA GLY A 21 29.91 34.07 -19.53
C GLY A 21 30.30 32.62 -19.23
N ALA A 22 31.42 32.42 -18.54
CA ALA A 22 32.00 31.12 -18.25
C ALA A 22 31.04 30.20 -17.44
N TYR A 23 30.87 28.96 -17.90
CA TYR A 23 30.10 27.91 -17.25
C TYR A 23 30.86 27.35 -16.04
N ALA A 24 30.17 27.16 -14.91
CA ALA A 24 30.76 26.58 -13.70
C ALA A 24 31.00 25.07 -13.88
N GLN A 25 32.24 24.62 -13.70
CA GLN A 25 32.63 23.21 -13.73
C GLN A 25 31.94 22.43 -12.60
N GLY A 26 31.32 21.28 -12.92
CA GLY A 26 30.91 20.25 -11.94
C GLY A 26 29.44 19.80 -11.93
N THR A 27 28.55 20.39 -12.73
CA THR A 27 27.11 20.01 -12.77
C THR A 27 26.69 19.45 -14.13
N GLU A 28 25.76 18.49 -14.14
CA GLU A 28 25.15 17.99 -15.36
C GLU A 28 24.32 19.11 -16.03
N THR A 29 24.59 19.39 -17.30
CA THR A 29 23.88 20.39 -18.11
C THR A 29 23.00 19.67 -19.12
N VAL A 30 21.69 19.62 -18.87
CA VAL A 30 20.70 19.06 -19.81
C VAL A 30 20.46 20.02 -20.96
N LEU A 31 20.73 19.54 -22.18
CA LEU A 31 20.53 20.30 -23.43
C LEU A 31 19.12 20.09 -23.96
N ARG A 32 18.65 18.83 -23.99
CA ARG A 32 17.28 18.46 -24.40
C ARG A 32 16.78 17.27 -23.58
N SER A 33 15.48 17.21 -23.31
CA SER A 33 14.83 16.07 -22.68
C SER A 33 13.44 15.87 -23.28
N ASN A 34 13.07 14.59 -23.46
CA ASN A 34 11.85 14.15 -24.15
C ASN A 34 11.62 14.87 -25.49
N TYR A 35 12.69 15.06 -26.24
CA TYR A 35 12.69 15.82 -27.48
C TYR A 35 12.63 14.89 -28.69
N SER A 36 11.71 15.14 -29.61
CA SER A 36 11.64 14.42 -30.90
C SER A 36 11.70 15.43 -32.05
N PRO A 37 12.78 15.46 -32.85
CA PRO A 37 12.89 16.38 -33.97
C PRO A 37 11.97 16.02 -35.15
N ASN A 38 11.39 14.82 -35.18
CA ASN A 38 10.39 14.39 -36.18
C ASN A 38 10.83 14.64 -37.63
N GLY A 39 12.12 14.40 -37.93
CA GLY A 39 12.66 14.59 -39.27
C GLY A 39 13.19 16.00 -39.56
N GLU A 40 13.16 16.93 -38.60
CA GLU A 40 13.70 18.29 -38.74
C GLU A 40 15.18 18.39 -38.31
N LYS A 41 15.89 19.38 -38.88
CA LYS A 41 17.27 19.70 -38.47
C LYS A 41 17.28 20.36 -37.09
N TRP A 42 18.24 20.01 -36.26
CA TRP A 42 18.48 20.70 -35.00
C TRP A 42 19.97 20.70 -34.62
N VAL A 43 20.39 21.73 -33.89
CA VAL A 43 21.74 21.86 -33.32
C VAL A 43 21.67 22.71 -32.06
N ASP A 44 22.45 22.33 -31.05
CA ASP A 44 22.80 23.15 -29.91
C ASP A 44 24.32 23.36 -29.90
N GLN A 45 24.76 24.57 -29.55
CA GLN A 45 26.18 24.87 -29.30
C GLN A 45 26.42 24.92 -27.80
N VAL A 46 27.37 24.13 -27.31
CA VAL A 46 27.63 23.95 -25.88
C VAL A 46 29.11 24.00 -25.56
N ALA A 47 29.47 24.71 -24.49
CA ALA A 47 30.82 24.70 -23.95
C ALA A 47 31.10 23.39 -23.23
N ILE A 48 32.31 22.84 -23.39
CA ILE A 48 32.69 21.58 -22.76
C ILE A 48 34.17 21.59 -22.36
N ASP A 49 34.47 21.05 -21.18
CA ASP A 49 35.83 20.67 -20.78
C ASP A 49 35.97 19.14 -20.81
N TRP A 50 36.51 18.61 -21.90
CA TRP A 50 36.67 17.16 -22.10
C TRP A 50 37.55 16.45 -21.06
N ASN A 51 38.31 17.17 -20.22
CA ASN A 51 39.05 16.55 -19.11
C ASN A 51 38.17 16.31 -17.88
N ALA A 52 37.11 17.08 -17.72
CA ALA A 52 36.22 17.03 -16.56
C ALA A 52 34.79 16.64 -16.94
N GLN A 53 34.44 16.57 -18.23
CA GLN A 53 33.08 16.41 -18.74
C GLN A 53 32.99 15.50 -19.97
N LYS A 54 31.80 14.92 -20.17
CA LYS A 54 31.42 14.00 -21.23
C LYS A 54 30.05 14.35 -21.81
N VAL A 55 29.78 13.93 -23.03
CA VAL A 55 28.45 14.00 -23.64
C VAL A 55 27.72 12.69 -23.35
N TYR A 56 26.48 12.78 -22.86
CA TYR A 56 25.61 11.63 -22.63
C TYR A 56 24.26 11.85 -23.31
N VAL A 57 23.81 10.83 -24.04
CA VAL A 57 22.55 10.82 -24.79
C VAL A 57 21.80 9.53 -24.52
N LYS A 58 20.55 9.65 -24.10
CA LYS A 58 19.59 8.54 -24.03
C LYS A 58 18.49 8.80 -25.05
N ALA A 59 18.35 7.93 -26.04
CA ALA A 59 17.42 8.09 -27.14
C ALA A 59 16.68 6.80 -27.46
N ASP A 60 15.37 6.88 -27.64
CA ASP A 60 14.57 5.78 -28.19
C ASP A 60 14.58 5.83 -29.72
N LEU A 61 15.08 4.76 -30.33
CA LEU A 61 15.15 4.56 -31.77
C LEU A 61 13.88 3.88 -32.34
N SER A 62 12.87 3.64 -31.50
CA SER A 62 11.61 2.99 -31.91
C SER A 62 10.90 3.76 -33.03
N SER A 63 10.98 5.09 -32.97
CA SER A 63 10.41 6.05 -33.91
C SER A 63 11.25 6.30 -35.16
N CYS A 64 12.51 5.82 -35.22
CA CYS A 64 13.30 5.82 -36.45
C CYS A 64 12.62 4.94 -37.50
N THR A 65 12.58 5.41 -38.75
CA THR A 65 11.82 4.76 -39.83
C THR A 65 12.63 4.51 -41.09
N GLN A 66 13.84 5.05 -41.18
CA GLN A 66 14.59 5.13 -42.44
C GLN A 66 15.93 4.37 -42.40
N THR A 67 16.58 4.33 -43.56
CA THR A 67 17.96 3.85 -43.71
C THR A 67 18.92 5.02 -43.49
N ASN A 68 20.01 4.77 -42.76
CA ASN A 68 21.05 5.75 -42.42
C ASN A 68 20.49 7.06 -41.85
N GLU A 69 19.52 6.97 -40.95
CA GLU A 69 18.94 8.12 -40.27
C GLU A 69 19.99 8.76 -39.35
N GLY A 70 20.36 10.02 -39.59
CA GLY A 70 21.38 10.71 -38.79
C GLY A 70 20.88 11.04 -37.39
N ILE A 71 21.06 10.12 -36.43
CA ILE A 71 20.46 10.24 -35.10
C ILE A 71 21.28 11.11 -34.15
N LEU A 72 22.58 11.30 -34.35
CA LEU A 72 23.38 12.19 -33.51
C LEU A 72 24.69 12.56 -34.19
N SER A 73 25.07 13.82 -34.08
CA SER A 73 26.36 14.35 -34.51
C SER A 73 26.95 15.23 -33.41
N VAL A 74 28.24 15.08 -33.11
CA VAL A 74 28.91 15.79 -32.00
C VAL A 74 30.32 16.23 -32.41
N GLY A 75 30.60 17.54 -32.41
CA GLY A 75 31.92 18.09 -32.73
C GLY A 75 31.84 19.45 -33.40
N SER A 76 32.66 19.70 -34.43
CA SER A 76 32.65 20.95 -35.20
C SER A 76 32.09 20.74 -36.61
N ALA A 77 31.33 21.71 -37.13
CA ALA A 77 30.75 21.66 -38.47
C ALA A 77 29.91 20.39 -38.71
N ILE A 78 29.02 20.07 -37.76
CA ILE A 78 28.25 18.82 -37.73
C ILE A 78 27.23 18.66 -38.87
N SER A 79 27.13 19.64 -39.78
CA SER A 79 26.32 19.57 -41.00
C SER A 79 27.08 19.08 -42.22
N ALA A 80 28.40 18.94 -42.14
CA ALA A 80 29.27 18.48 -43.21
C ALA A 80 29.80 17.07 -42.92
N TRP A 81 30.14 16.31 -43.96
CA TRP A 81 30.81 15.01 -43.83
C TRP A 81 32.32 15.16 -43.55
N ASN A 82 32.93 16.24 -44.04
CA ASN A 82 34.34 16.55 -43.83
C ASN A 82 34.50 17.55 -42.68
N GLY A 83 34.85 17.07 -41.50
CA GLY A 83 35.10 17.89 -40.32
C GLY A 83 35.71 17.09 -39.17
N GLU A 84 35.68 17.68 -37.97
CA GLU A 84 36.17 17.05 -36.75
C GLU A 84 34.97 16.78 -35.81
N HIS A 85 34.33 15.62 -36.00
CA HIS A 85 33.07 15.25 -35.33
C HIS A 85 32.76 13.75 -35.39
N TRP A 86 31.90 13.32 -34.47
CA TRP A 86 31.19 12.05 -34.53
C TRP A 86 29.91 12.19 -35.35
N HIS A 87 29.60 11.18 -36.16
CA HIS A 87 28.31 10.98 -36.83
C HIS A 87 27.78 9.58 -36.57
N LEU A 88 26.52 9.52 -36.10
CA LEU A 88 25.82 8.29 -35.81
C LEU A 88 24.61 8.15 -36.73
N TYR A 89 24.57 7.08 -37.53
CA TYR A 89 23.46 6.79 -38.42
C TYR A 89 22.79 5.48 -38.04
N TYR A 90 21.47 5.51 -37.88
CA TYR A 90 20.70 4.33 -37.57
C TYR A 90 19.92 3.83 -38.80
N THR A 91 20.02 2.54 -39.10
CA THR A 91 19.22 1.88 -40.13
C THR A 91 18.20 0.98 -39.47
N LYS A 92 16.92 1.38 -39.54
CA LYS A 92 15.82 0.68 -38.86
C LYS A 92 15.63 -0.76 -39.33
N SER A 93 15.72 -1.01 -40.65
CA SER A 93 15.44 -2.32 -41.23
C SER A 93 16.43 -3.41 -40.81
N SER A 94 17.66 -3.03 -40.42
CA SER A 94 18.71 -3.95 -40.00
C SER A 94 19.07 -3.81 -38.52
N SER A 95 18.43 -2.89 -37.79
CA SER A 95 18.77 -2.55 -36.40
C SER A 95 20.26 -2.25 -36.22
N THR A 96 20.84 -1.53 -37.19
CA THR A 96 22.29 -1.25 -37.22
C THR A 96 22.54 0.22 -36.94
N LEU A 97 23.33 0.51 -35.91
CA LEU A 97 23.86 1.83 -35.61
C LEU A 97 25.28 1.94 -36.14
N GLN A 98 25.45 2.73 -37.21
CA GLN A 98 26.76 3.06 -37.73
C GLN A 98 27.37 4.21 -36.94
N VAL A 99 28.59 4.01 -36.45
CA VAL A 99 29.40 4.98 -35.71
C VAL A 99 30.56 5.42 -36.60
N ASN A 100 30.66 6.72 -36.84
CA ASN A 100 31.78 7.33 -37.57
C ASN A 100 32.42 8.45 -36.75
N TYR A 101 33.76 8.50 -36.70
CA TYR A 101 34.50 9.71 -36.32
C TYR A 101 35.34 10.19 -37.49
N LEU A 102 35.10 11.44 -37.88
CA LEU A 102 35.78 12.12 -38.97
C LEU A 102 36.81 13.06 -38.34
N SER A 103 38.04 12.97 -38.82
CA SER A 103 39.10 13.92 -38.51
C SER A 103 39.38 14.79 -39.73
N ALA A 104 39.44 16.10 -39.52
CA ALA A 104 39.66 17.07 -40.60
C ALA A 104 41.01 16.87 -41.31
N SER A 105 41.99 16.27 -40.64
CA SER A 105 43.34 16.00 -41.16
C SER A 105 43.53 14.58 -41.70
N ASN A 106 42.75 13.60 -41.23
CA ASN A 106 43.00 12.17 -41.49
C ASN A 106 41.80 11.41 -42.09
N GLY A 107 40.68 12.08 -42.38
CA GLY A 107 39.47 11.45 -42.91
C GLY A 107 38.72 10.62 -41.86
N ASN A 108 38.01 9.57 -42.27
CA ASN A 108 37.23 8.74 -41.36
C ASN A 108 38.14 7.74 -40.63
N VAL A 109 38.51 8.05 -39.38
CA VAL A 109 39.49 7.29 -38.60
C VAL A 109 38.86 6.33 -37.59
N ILE A 110 37.54 6.40 -37.36
CA ILE A 110 36.77 5.38 -36.62
C ILE A 110 35.50 5.10 -37.40
N ARG A 111 35.32 3.85 -37.83
CA ARG A 111 34.13 3.40 -38.57
C ARG A 111 33.76 2.00 -38.12
N THR A 112 32.61 1.88 -37.48
CA THR A 112 32.09 0.57 -37.07
C THR A 112 30.56 0.52 -37.12
N ASP A 113 30.03 -0.64 -37.46
CA ASP A 113 28.59 -0.90 -37.47
C ASP A 113 28.23 -1.71 -36.21
N VAL A 114 27.33 -1.18 -35.39
CA VAL A 114 26.83 -1.83 -34.18
C VAL A 114 25.48 -2.47 -34.50
N ASN A 115 25.44 -3.79 -34.58
CA ASN A 115 24.23 -4.55 -34.93
C ASN A 115 23.37 -4.84 -33.70
N GLY A 116 22.07 -5.04 -33.91
CA GLY A 116 21.13 -5.46 -32.86
C GLY A 116 20.70 -4.33 -31.92
N ILE A 117 20.83 -3.07 -32.34
CA ILE A 117 20.39 -1.91 -31.56
C ILE A 117 18.92 -1.63 -31.89
N SER A 118 18.02 -1.72 -30.92
CA SER A 118 16.59 -1.42 -31.07
C SER A 118 15.99 -0.92 -29.76
N GLY A 119 15.01 -0.02 -29.84
CA GLY A 119 14.45 0.64 -28.65
C GLY A 119 15.39 1.71 -28.11
N THR A 120 15.45 1.86 -26.79
CA THR A 120 16.29 2.85 -26.11
C THR A 120 17.78 2.51 -26.21
N VAL A 121 18.58 3.49 -26.63
CA VAL A 121 20.04 3.45 -26.70
C VAL A 121 20.64 4.55 -25.83
N GLU A 122 21.72 4.23 -25.13
CA GLU A 122 22.55 5.18 -24.40
C GLU A 122 23.88 5.36 -25.12
N ILE A 123 24.23 6.60 -25.43
CA ILE A 123 25.47 6.97 -26.12
C ILE A 123 26.25 7.89 -25.20
N GLU A 124 27.51 7.53 -24.93
CA GLU A 124 28.46 8.40 -24.24
C GLU A 124 29.61 8.75 -25.17
N ILE A 125 30.02 10.01 -25.18
CA ILE A 125 31.27 10.45 -25.81
C ILE A 125 32.13 11.09 -24.72
N SER A 126 33.30 10.53 -24.44
CA SER A 126 34.24 11.05 -23.43
C SER A 126 35.69 10.89 -23.89
N LYS A 127 36.58 11.73 -23.35
CA LYS A 127 38.02 11.67 -23.68
C LYS A 127 38.67 10.34 -23.26
N ALA A 128 38.18 9.72 -22.19
CA ALA A 128 38.69 8.47 -21.65
C ALA A 128 38.21 7.24 -22.43
N LEU A 129 36.92 7.18 -22.76
CA LEU A 129 36.29 5.98 -23.36
C LEU A 129 36.03 6.11 -24.86
N GLY A 130 36.22 7.29 -25.46
CA GLY A 130 35.82 7.55 -26.84
C GLY A 130 34.30 7.56 -26.95
N LEU A 131 33.74 6.87 -27.94
CA LEU A 131 32.30 6.67 -28.04
C LEU A 131 31.90 5.30 -27.50
N THR A 132 30.95 5.28 -26.56
CA THR A 132 30.29 4.07 -26.09
C THR A 132 28.82 4.03 -26.48
N VAL A 133 28.31 2.84 -26.73
CA VAL A 133 26.89 2.55 -26.97
C VAL A 133 26.46 1.49 -25.96
N ASN A 134 25.45 1.79 -25.13
CA ASN A 134 24.99 0.97 -24.01
C ASN A 134 26.15 0.51 -23.09
N GLY A 135 27.08 1.42 -22.78
CA GLY A 135 28.23 1.18 -21.92
C GLY A 135 29.41 0.43 -22.56
N LYS A 136 29.30 -0.02 -23.82
CA LYS A 136 30.39 -0.68 -24.54
C LYS A 136 31.09 0.27 -25.51
N ALA A 137 32.42 0.32 -25.50
CA ALA A 137 33.20 1.19 -26.38
C ALA A 137 33.27 0.67 -27.83
N TYR A 138 33.10 1.58 -28.80
CA TYR A 138 33.04 1.27 -30.24
C TYR A 138 34.04 2.12 -31.05
N ASN A 139 35.29 2.13 -30.59
CA ASN A 139 36.39 2.88 -31.21
C ASN A 139 37.20 1.98 -32.16
N ILE A 140 36.61 1.58 -33.29
CA ILE A 140 37.20 0.58 -34.20
C ILE A 140 37.36 1.16 -35.61
N HIS A 141 38.47 0.85 -36.28
CA HIS A 141 38.67 1.14 -37.70
C HIS A 141 39.28 -0.07 -38.41
N SER A 142 38.63 -0.53 -39.50
CA SER A 142 39.06 -1.70 -40.27
C SER A 142 39.34 -2.95 -39.41
N GLY A 143 38.53 -3.16 -38.36
CA GLY A 143 38.62 -4.31 -37.46
C GLY A 143 39.62 -4.16 -36.30
N ASN A 144 40.39 -3.07 -36.22
CA ASN A 144 41.33 -2.81 -35.14
C ASN A 144 40.82 -1.73 -34.18
N THR A 145 41.04 -1.91 -32.88
CA THR A 145 40.77 -0.88 -31.87
C THR A 145 41.69 0.33 -32.09
N VAL A 146 41.11 1.52 -32.02
CA VAL A 146 41.77 2.81 -32.22
C VAL A 146 41.96 3.50 -30.86
N ASP A 147 43.17 4.00 -30.61
CA ASP A 147 43.43 4.87 -29.45
C ASP A 147 42.78 6.24 -29.67
N VAL A 148 41.66 6.46 -28.97
CA VAL A 148 40.85 7.67 -29.08
C VAL A 148 41.53 8.91 -28.51
N THR A 149 42.48 8.76 -27.58
CA THR A 149 43.17 9.92 -27.01
C THR A 149 44.03 10.62 -28.06
N THR A 150 44.65 9.82 -28.95
CA THR A 150 45.45 10.31 -30.07
C THR A 150 44.59 10.58 -31.31
N ALA A 151 43.69 9.66 -31.68
CA ALA A 151 42.93 9.75 -32.93
C ALA A 151 41.85 10.85 -32.92
N CYS A 152 41.31 11.20 -31.75
CA CYS A 152 40.30 12.26 -31.59
C CYS A 152 40.88 13.51 -30.88
N ALA A 153 42.21 13.67 -30.87
CA ALA A 153 42.89 14.72 -30.10
C ALA A 153 42.40 16.15 -30.41
N ALA A 154 42.00 16.41 -31.67
CA ALA A 154 41.47 17.71 -32.06
C ALA A 154 40.06 17.97 -31.51
N LEU A 155 39.17 16.96 -31.42
CA LEU A 155 37.89 17.09 -30.71
C LEU A 155 38.11 17.38 -29.22
N TRP A 156 39.03 16.67 -28.58
CA TRP A 156 39.33 16.84 -27.14
C TRP A 156 39.93 18.21 -26.80
N GLY A 157 40.49 18.91 -27.79
CA GLY A 157 40.98 20.29 -27.66
C GLY A 157 39.91 21.36 -27.84
N MET A 158 38.66 21.01 -28.18
CA MET A 158 37.59 21.98 -28.43
C MET A 158 36.97 22.49 -27.12
N PRO A 159 36.94 23.81 -26.88
CA PRO A 159 36.27 24.39 -25.71
C PRO A 159 34.74 24.52 -25.90
N THR A 160 34.25 24.30 -27.13
CA THR A 160 32.83 24.38 -27.49
C THR A 160 32.58 23.42 -28.65
N ILE A 161 31.46 22.71 -28.60
CA ILE A 161 31.03 21.73 -29.61
C ILE A 161 29.59 22.01 -30.06
N GLU A 162 29.28 21.57 -31.27
CA GLU A 162 27.92 21.43 -31.79
C GLU A 162 27.42 20.01 -31.50
N ILE A 163 26.18 19.90 -31.03
CA ILE A 163 25.47 18.63 -30.83
C ILE A 163 24.14 18.72 -31.57
N GLY A 164 23.83 17.76 -32.42
CA GLY A 164 22.61 17.85 -33.23
C GLY A 164 22.40 16.72 -34.23
N SER A 165 21.41 16.90 -35.10
CA SER A 165 21.17 16.08 -36.29
C SER A 165 21.10 17.01 -37.49
N GLN A 166 22.22 17.15 -38.21
CA GLN A 166 22.33 18.09 -39.33
C GLN A 166 22.87 17.47 -40.63
N GLU A 167 23.72 16.45 -40.55
CA GLU A 167 24.36 15.78 -41.68
C GLU A 167 23.45 14.69 -42.29
N GLY A 168 23.52 14.52 -43.62
CA GLY A 168 22.89 13.41 -44.34
C GLY A 168 21.65 13.84 -45.12
N ASN A 169 20.94 12.90 -45.76
CA ASN A 169 19.65 13.17 -46.42
C ASN A 169 18.43 12.80 -45.55
N THR A 170 18.64 12.03 -44.48
CA THR A 170 17.61 11.51 -43.57
C THR A 170 17.90 11.96 -42.15
N ARG A 171 16.92 12.58 -41.50
CA ARG A 171 17.06 13.21 -40.16
C ARG A 171 16.48 12.32 -39.08
N SER A 172 16.94 12.56 -37.86
CA SER A 172 16.46 11.84 -36.69
C SER A 172 14.94 11.95 -36.54
N TYR A 173 14.31 10.82 -36.33
CA TYR A 173 12.99 10.63 -35.76
C TYR A 173 13.11 10.04 -34.35
N ALA A 174 14.32 9.71 -33.89
CA ALA A 174 14.55 9.21 -32.53
C ALA A 174 14.02 10.20 -31.49
N THR A 175 13.43 9.66 -30.43
CA THR A 175 13.01 10.46 -29.27
C THR A 175 14.16 10.50 -28.28
N TYR A 176 14.80 11.66 -28.11
CA TYR A 176 15.82 11.85 -27.10
C TYR A 176 15.16 12.04 -25.74
N GLU A 177 15.13 10.98 -24.94
CA GLU A 177 14.73 11.03 -23.53
C GLU A 177 15.60 12.06 -22.79
N LYS A 178 16.91 12.08 -23.10
CA LYS A 178 17.88 13.01 -22.49
C LYS A 178 19.11 13.25 -23.38
N ILE A 179 19.57 14.48 -23.47
CA ILE A 179 20.87 14.90 -24.02
C ILE A 179 21.51 15.83 -23.00
N CYS A 180 22.70 15.53 -22.51
CA CYS A 180 23.37 16.37 -21.51
C CYS A 180 24.90 16.32 -21.58
N ILE A 181 25.54 17.36 -21.05
CA ILE A 181 26.96 17.36 -20.68
C ILE A 181 27.05 16.97 -19.21
N GLN A 182 27.74 15.88 -18.89
CA GLN A 182 27.91 15.35 -17.53
C GLN A 182 29.37 15.50 -17.10
N PRO A 183 29.69 15.60 -15.81
CA PRO A 183 31.06 15.40 -15.33
C PRO A 183 31.59 14.00 -15.70
N VAL A 184 32.86 13.89 -16.12
CA VAL A 184 33.58 12.61 -16.12
C VAL A 184 33.83 12.34 -14.65
N GLY A 185 33.10 11.39 -14.06
CA GLY A 185 33.37 11.00 -12.69
C GLY A 185 34.83 10.54 -12.61
N ASP A 186 35.61 11.12 -11.70
CA ASP A 186 36.76 10.40 -11.14
C ASP A 186 36.21 9.04 -10.77
N THR A 187 36.73 7.97 -11.36
CA THR A 187 36.45 6.62 -10.86
C THR A 187 36.71 6.68 -9.36
N PRO A 188 35.68 6.64 -8.51
CA PRO A 188 35.93 6.22 -7.16
C PRO A 188 36.44 4.80 -7.41
N THR A 189 37.68 4.52 -6.99
CA THR A 189 37.84 3.20 -6.38
C THR A 189 36.70 3.18 -5.39
N PRO A 190 35.73 2.25 -5.51
CA PRO A 190 34.72 2.15 -4.50
C PRO A 190 35.49 2.25 -3.18
N PRO A 191 35.05 2.99 -2.15
CA PRO A 191 35.25 2.38 -0.86
C PRO A 191 34.73 0.97 -1.12
N THR A 192 35.61 -0.04 -1.07
CA THR A 192 35.13 -1.38 -0.80
C THR A 192 34.12 -1.09 0.28
N PRO A 193 32.81 -1.28 0.04
CA PRO A 193 31.94 -1.38 1.17
C PRO A 193 32.70 -2.42 1.96
N ASP A 194 33.24 -2.06 3.12
CA ASP A 194 33.46 -3.09 4.10
C ASP A 194 32.10 -3.78 4.07
N PRO A 195 32.01 -5.03 3.58
CA PRO A 195 30.77 -5.75 3.69
C PRO A 195 30.72 -6.10 5.18
N GLY A 196 30.59 -5.06 6.03
CA GLY A 196 30.08 -5.17 7.36
C GLY A 196 28.85 -6.04 7.21
N PRO A 197 28.79 -7.12 7.98
CA PRO A 197 28.30 -8.42 7.56
C PRO A 197 26.90 -8.26 6.96
N TYR A 198 26.80 -8.24 5.64
CA TYR A 198 25.51 -8.31 5.00
C TYR A 198 24.89 -9.64 5.43
N SER A 199 23.76 -9.59 6.14
CA SER A 199 22.98 -10.80 6.45
C SER A 199 22.74 -11.54 5.14
N PRO A 200 23.34 -12.72 4.92
CA PRO A 200 23.34 -13.37 3.61
C PRO A 200 22.00 -14.01 3.25
N THR A 201 20.94 -13.84 4.06
CA THR A 201 19.85 -14.82 4.07
C THR A 201 18.44 -14.27 3.86
N ALA A 202 18.22 -12.96 3.78
CA ALA A 202 16.92 -12.42 3.37
C ALA A 202 16.90 -10.91 3.08
N THR A 203 16.34 -10.53 1.93
CA THR A 203 15.89 -9.15 1.68
C THR A 203 14.73 -8.76 2.61
N ASP A 204 14.63 -7.48 2.92
CA ASP A 204 13.48 -6.81 3.54
C ASP A 204 12.32 -6.56 2.56
N GLN A 205 12.56 -6.61 1.26
CA GLN A 205 11.51 -6.55 0.24
C GLN A 205 10.66 -7.82 0.25
N VAL A 206 9.39 -7.66 0.65
CA VAL A 206 8.42 -8.76 0.76
C VAL A 206 7.71 -9.02 -0.57
N TYR A 207 7.40 -7.98 -1.33
CA TYR A 207 6.60 -8.03 -2.55
C TYR A 207 7.40 -7.52 -3.76
N ASP A 208 7.20 -8.18 -4.91
CA ASP A 208 7.79 -7.78 -6.18
C ASP A 208 6.68 -7.47 -7.20
N GLY A 209 6.57 -6.19 -7.56
CA GLY A 209 5.59 -5.70 -8.54
C GLY A 209 6.11 -5.63 -9.97
N SER A 210 7.39 -5.92 -10.23
CA SER A 210 8.04 -5.66 -11.52
C SER A 210 7.42 -6.46 -12.69
N GLY A 211 6.89 -7.65 -12.39
CA GLY A 211 6.18 -8.49 -13.36
C GLY A 211 4.78 -7.97 -13.74
N TRP A 212 4.22 -7.05 -12.95
CA TRP A 212 2.82 -6.63 -13.02
C TRP A 212 2.66 -5.35 -13.87
N SER A 213 2.17 -5.53 -15.09
CA SER A 213 1.78 -4.46 -16.01
C SER A 213 0.50 -4.88 -16.74
N ASP A 214 -0.41 -3.93 -16.92
CA ASP A 214 -1.71 -4.16 -17.57
C ASP A 214 -1.58 -4.73 -19.00
N GLU A 215 -0.79 -4.11 -19.87
CA GLU A 215 -0.56 -4.61 -21.23
C GLU A 215 0.17 -5.95 -21.24
N LYS A 216 1.16 -6.14 -20.35
CA LYS A 216 1.92 -7.39 -20.26
C LYS A 216 1.02 -8.55 -19.83
N LEU A 217 0.18 -8.35 -18.82
CA LEU A 217 -0.80 -9.33 -18.38
C LEU A 217 -1.83 -9.63 -19.46
N LEU A 218 -2.36 -8.60 -20.15
CA LEU A 218 -3.32 -8.81 -21.23
C LEU A 218 -2.72 -9.58 -22.41
N LYS A 219 -1.46 -9.31 -22.78
CA LYS A 219 -0.72 -10.11 -23.79
C LYS A 219 -0.55 -11.56 -23.33
N LEU A 220 -0.22 -11.80 -22.07
CA LEU A 220 -0.07 -13.14 -21.51
C LEU A 220 -1.39 -13.92 -21.49
N PHE A 221 -2.50 -13.28 -21.10
CA PHE A 221 -3.83 -13.87 -21.15
C PHE A 221 -4.34 -14.07 -22.57
N LYS A 222 -3.95 -13.20 -23.50
CA LYS A 222 -4.22 -13.39 -24.92
C LYS A 222 -3.50 -14.60 -25.46
N GLU A 223 -2.20 -14.76 -25.16
CA GLU A 223 -1.44 -15.95 -25.55
C GLU A 223 -2.08 -17.23 -25.01
N ALA A 224 -2.56 -17.21 -23.76
CA ALA A 224 -3.32 -18.33 -23.20
C ALA A 224 -4.61 -18.59 -24.02
N PHE A 225 -5.35 -17.53 -24.35
CA PHE A 225 -6.59 -17.60 -25.12
C PHE A 225 -6.41 -18.18 -26.53
N ASP A 226 -5.39 -17.73 -27.26
CA ASP A 226 -5.05 -18.27 -28.57
C ASP A 226 -4.71 -19.77 -28.51
N ASN A 227 -4.15 -20.22 -27.39
CA ASN A 227 -3.84 -21.62 -27.12
C ASN A 227 -5.02 -22.41 -26.50
N GLY A 228 -6.24 -21.86 -26.57
CA GLY A 228 -7.46 -22.53 -26.10
C GLY A 228 -7.62 -22.58 -24.57
N ARG A 229 -6.92 -21.70 -23.83
CA ARG A 229 -6.99 -21.59 -22.36
C ARG A 229 -7.60 -20.25 -21.96
N THR A 230 -8.25 -20.21 -20.82
CA THR A 230 -8.74 -18.95 -20.23
C THR A 230 -7.66 -18.21 -19.43
N PHE A 231 -6.64 -18.91 -18.93
CA PHE A 231 -5.55 -18.30 -18.14
C PHE A 231 -4.18 -18.94 -18.47
N PRO A 232 -3.08 -18.20 -18.23
CA PRO A 232 -1.72 -18.68 -18.46
C PRO A 232 -1.37 -19.89 -17.59
N THR A 233 -0.41 -20.71 -18.04
CA THR A 233 0.13 -21.77 -17.18
C THR A 233 1.05 -21.19 -16.11
N ASP A 234 1.27 -21.93 -15.02
CA ASP A 234 2.25 -21.55 -14.00
C ASP A 234 3.64 -21.27 -14.59
N ALA A 235 4.08 -22.09 -15.55
CA ALA A 235 5.35 -21.91 -16.25
C ALA A 235 5.38 -20.59 -17.06
N ALA A 236 4.26 -20.22 -17.69
CA ALA A 236 4.16 -18.95 -18.42
C ALA A 236 4.19 -17.74 -17.48
N PHE A 237 3.53 -17.81 -16.32
CA PHE A 237 3.65 -16.78 -15.29
C PHE A 237 5.10 -16.67 -14.76
N GLU A 238 5.73 -17.79 -14.40
CA GLU A 238 7.13 -17.83 -13.93
C GLU A 238 8.09 -17.21 -14.97
N GLN A 239 7.94 -17.56 -16.26
CA GLN A 239 8.73 -16.99 -17.36
C GLN A 239 8.47 -15.50 -17.58
N ALA A 240 7.24 -15.03 -17.33
CA ALA A 240 6.91 -13.62 -17.36
C ALA A 240 7.43 -12.84 -16.13
N GLY A 241 8.10 -13.51 -15.17
CA GLY A 241 8.58 -12.90 -13.93
C GLY A 241 7.47 -12.66 -12.90
N ILE A 242 6.31 -13.32 -13.03
CA ILE A 242 5.20 -13.25 -12.07
C ILE A 242 5.23 -14.53 -11.24
N GLN A 243 5.57 -14.40 -9.96
CA GLN A 243 5.71 -15.56 -9.08
C GLN A 243 4.36 -16.04 -8.54
N LYS A 244 4.24 -17.35 -8.30
CA LYS A 244 3.06 -17.93 -7.62
C LYS A 244 2.78 -17.28 -6.27
N SER A 245 3.84 -16.91 -5.54
CA SER A 245 3.70 -16.17 -4.29
C SER A 245 2.91 -14.90 -4.51
N ASP A 246 3.27 -14.08 -5.49
CA ASP A 246 2.61 -12.77 -5.70
C ASP A 246 1.20 -12.93 -6.27
N ILE A 247 0.97 -13.95 -7.11
CA ILE A 247 -0.39 -14.34 -7.55
C ILE A 247 -1.28 -14.64 -6.32
N ALA A 248 -0.79 -15.37 -5.32
CA ALA A 248 -1.56 -15.69 -4.11
C ALA A 248 -1.94 -14.44 -3.28
N PHE A 249 -1.19 -13.34 -3.40
CA PHE A 249 -1.51 -12.06 -2.75
C PHE A 249 -2.43 -11.15 -3.57
N VAL A 250 -2.67 -11.47 -4.84
CA VAL A 250 -3.56 -10.70 -5.75
C VAL A 250 -4.86 -11.47 -6.05
N ARG A 251 -4.82 -12.81 -6.01
CA ARG A 251 -5.95 -13.70 -6.31
C ARG A 251 -6.85 -13.91 -5.09
N SER A 252 -8.10 -13.47 -5.19
CA SER A 252 -9.12 -13.67 -4.15
C SER A 252 -9.87 -14.99 -4.34
N HIS A 253 -10.03 -15.72 -3.24
CA HIS A 253 -10.80 -16.97 -3.16
C HIS A 253 -12.11 -16.81 -2.36
N VAL A 254 -12.47 -15.57 -2.04
CA VAL A 254 -13.75 -15.24 -1.42
C VAL A 254 -14.69 -14.69 -2.49
N PRO A 255 -15.86 -15.28 -2.74
CA PRO A 255 -16.82 -14.71 -3.67
C PRO A 255 -17.61 -13.60 -2.99
N ASN A 256 -17.99 -12.55 -3.72
CA ASN A 256 -19.08 -11.68 -3.30
C ASN A 256 -20.39 -12.50 -3.26
N PRO A 257 -21.04 -12.69 -2.09
CA PRO A 257 -22.26 -13.48 -1.98
C PRO A 257 -23.51 -12.73 -2.43
N GLY A 258 -23.40 -11.43 -2.75
CA GLY A 258 -24.53 -10.53 -2.94
C GLY A 258 -25.11 -10.05 -1.61
N ILE A 259 -26.03 -9.10 -1.68
CA ILE A 259 -26.66 -8.49 -0.50
C ILE A 259 -28.12 -8.93 -0.35
N GLN A 260 -28.62 -8.89 0.88
CA GLN A 260 -30.07 -9.00 1.13
C GLN A 260 -30.86 -7.84 0.49
N SER A 261 -32.17 -8.06 0.33
CA SER A 261 -33.10 -7.01 -0.08
C SER A 261 -33.04 -5.79 0.85
N ARG A 262 -33.08 -4.60 0.25
CA ARG A 262 -33.13 -3.31 0.95
C ARG A 262 -34.57 -2.78 1.14
N SER A 263 -35.58 -3.59 0.83
CA SER A 263 -36.98 -3.25 1.06
C SER A 263 -37.29 -2.98 2.54
N GLU A 264 -36.67 -3.75 3.44
CA GLU A 264 -36.74 -3.60 4.90
C GLU A 264 -35.54 -2.84 5.50
N ARG A 265 -35.02 -1.86 4.78
CA ARG A 265 -33.96 -0.97 5.29
C ARG A 265 -34.41 -0.19 6.53
N LEU A 266 -33.47 0.12 7.41
CA LEU A 266 -33.71 0.82 8.67
C LEU A 266 -34.36 2.20 8.44
N LEU A 267 -33.84 2.93 7.45
CA LEU A 267 -34.30 4.27 7.08
C LEU A 267 -35.15 4.21 5.83
N SER A 268 -36.46 4.00 6.00
CA SER A 268 -37.41 3.79 4.91
C SER A 268 -37.55 4.97 3.93
N ASN A 269 -37.12 6.17 4.33
CA ASN A 269 -37.12 7.37 3.48
C ASN A 269 -35.94 7.47 2.52
N THR A 270 -34.92 6.60 2.65
CA THR A 270 -33.85 6.49 1.65
C THR A 270 -34.38 5.84 0.36
N TYR A 271 -33.77 6.14 -0.79
CA TYR A 271 -34.08 5.46 -2.04
C TYR A 271 -33.43 4.08 -2.03
N GLU A 272 -34.26 3.03 -2.18
CA GLU A 272 -33.84 1.63 -2.02
C GLU A 272 -32.62 1.26 -2.86
N ASN A 273 -32.55 1.77 -4.09
CA ASN A 273 -31.50 1.41 -5.05
C ASN A 273 -30.37 2.43 -5.16
N ARG A 274 -30.26 3.40 -4.23
CA ARG A 274 -29.13 4.33 -4.25
C ARG A 274 -27.85 3.60 -3.84
N ASN A 275 -26.83 3.69 -4.68
CA ASN A 275 -25.53 3.03 -4.47
C ASN A 275 -24.42 4.05 -4.19
N LEU A 276 -23.40 3.60 -3.46
CA LEU A 276 -22.21 4.37 -3.12
C LEU A 276 -20.99 3.73 -3.80
N TRP A 277 -20.22 4.53 -4.53
CA TRP A 277 -18.92 4.16 -5.04
C TRP A 277 -17.85 4.91 -4.24
N MET A 278 -17.02 4.16 -3.53
CA MET A 278 -15.84 4.68 -2.83
C MET A 278 -14.65 4.61 -3.78
N ASN A 279 -14.43 5.67 -4.55
CA ASN A 279 -13.33 5.77 -5.50
C ASN A 279 -12.14 6.47 -4.83
N ILE A 280 -11.54 5.79 -3.85
CA ILE A 280 -10.47 6.29 -2.99
C ILE A 280 -9.28 5.31 -2.95
N PRO A 281 -8.08 5.76 -2.52
CA PRO A 281 -6.94 4.89 -2.28
C PRO A 281 -7.21 3.84 -1.20
N MET A 282 -6.58 2.68 -1.34
CA MET A 282 -6.43 1.68 -0.27
C MET A 282 -5.07 1.84 0.40
N ASP A 283 -5.04 1.96 1.73
CA ASP A 283 -3.80 2.19 2.47
C ASP A 283 -2.98 3.39 1.93
N VAL A 284 -1.67 3.43 2.19
CA VAL A 284 -0.80 4.57 1.86
C VAL A 284 0.19 4.22 0.74
N GLY A 285 0.27 5.09 -0.27
CA GLY A 285 1.22 4.98 -1.38
C GLY A 285 0.59 4.45 -2.65
N LYS A 286 1.38 4.26 -3.70
CA LYS A 286 0.92 3.76 -5.02
C LYS A 286 1.64 2.49 -5.47
N ASP A 287 2.55 2.01 -4.64
CA ASP A 287 3.38 0.87 -4.96
C ASP A 287 2.60 -0.44 -4.86
N PHE A 288 3.11 -1.47 -5.54
CA PHE A 288 2.52 -2.81 -5.54
C PHE A 288 2.36 -3.38 -4.11
N SER A 289 3.13 -2.88 -3.14
CA SER A 289 3.05 -3.30 -1.74
C SER A 289 1.89 -2.68 -0.95
N SER A 290 1.28 -1.53 -1.32
CA SER A 290 0.43 -0.78 -0.36
C SER A 290 -0.65 -1.59 0.35
N GLY A 291 -1.84 -1.91 -0.16
CA GLY A 291 -2.80 -2.68 0.67
C GLY A 291 -2.42 -4.15 1.02
N MET A 292 -1.16 -4.59 0.83
CA MET A 292 -0.73 -5.97 1.05
C MET A 292 -0.44 -6.27 2.54
N PRO A 293 -0.57 -7.53 2.99
CA PRO A 293 -0.25 -7.92 4.37
C PRO A 293 1.16 -7.49 4.81
N ASN A 294 1.31 -6.93 6.00
CA ASN A 294 2.60 -6.40 6.46
C ASN A 294 2.68 -6.37 8.00
N GLY A 295 3.78 -5.83 8.55
CA GLY A 295 4.02 -5.72 9.99
C GLY A 295 3.57 -4.42 10.66
N SER A 296 2.87 -3.53 9.94
CA SER A 296 2.45 -2.22 10.45
C SER A 296 1.12 -2.31 11.21
N PHE A 297 1.06 -1.74 12.40
CA PHE A 297 -0.19 -1.62 13.15
C PHE A 297 -1.05 -0.49 12.59
N ALA A 298 -0.46 0.69 12.37
CA ALA A 298 -1.18 1.86 11.88
C ALA A 298 -1.29 1.82 10.34
N SER A 299 -2.27 1.07 9.86
CA SER A 299 -2.60 0.93 8.44
C SER A 299 -4.10 1.13 8.20
N ASP A 300 -4.48 1.49 6.97
CA ASP A 300 -5.89 1.73 6.64
C ASP A 300 -6.69 0.42 6.73
N ASN A 301 -7.56 0.36 7.75
CA ASN A 301 -8.45 -0.76 8.03
C ASN A 301 -9.92 -0.38 7.80
N PHE A 302 -10.20 0.22 6.63
CA PHE A 302 -11.56 0.63 6.23
C PHE A 302 -12.62 -0.42 6.56
N SER A 303 -13.73 0.04 7.15
CA SER A 303 -14.73 -0.83 7.80
C SER A 303 -16.18 -0.45 7.52
N MET A 304 -16.44 0.43 6.53
CA MET A 304 -17.80 0.88 6.18
C MET A 304 -18.31 0.25 4.87
N TRP A 305 -17.98 -1.03 4.67
CA TRP A 305 -18.43 -1.86 3.54
C TRP A 305 -19.96 -2.01 3.49
N ASN A 306 -20.61 -2.02 4.65
CA ASN A 306 -22.06 -2.09 4.82
C ASN A 306 -22.85 -0.93 4.17
N TYR A 307 -22.18 0.12 3.67
CA TYR A 307 -22.79 1.15 2.82
C TYR A 307 -22.16 1.26 1.43
N THR A 308 -21.08 0.52 1.16
CA THR A 308 -20.28 0.65 -0.07
C THR A 308 -20.73 -0.37 -1.11
N ASN A 309 -21.13 0.08 -2.30
CA ASN A 309 -21.48 -0.79 -3.42
C ASN A 309 -20.22 -1.22 -4.18
N ILE A 310 -19.38 -0.24 -4.54
CA ILE A 310 -18.15 -0.44 -5.33
C ILE A 310 -16.99 0.24 -4.61
N PHE A 311 -15.84 -0.41 -4.56
CA PHE A 311 -14.56 0.18 -4.18
C PHE A 311 -13.64 0.31 -5.40
N GLY A 312 -13.13 1.51 -5.67
CA GLY A 312 -12.47 1.87 -6.93
C GLY A 312 -10.95 1.68 -7.01
N SER A 313 -10.30 1.28 -5.90
CA SER A 313 -8.85 0.99 -5.83
C SER A 313 -7.96 2.08 -6.46
N TRP A 314 -8.20 3.35 -6.10
CA TRP A 314 -7.71 4.51 -6.85
C TRP A 314 -6.18 4.57 -7.01
N ASN A 315 -5.43 4.12 -6.03
CA ASN A 315 -3.96 4.15 -6.00
C ASN A 315 -3.31 2.91 -6.62
N ARG A 316 -4.07 2.07 -7.33
CA ARG A 316 -3.58 0.84 -7.97
C ARG A 316 -3.62 0.95 -9.48
N GLY A 317 -2.63 0.38 -10.16
CA GLY A 317 -2.75 0.07 -11.59
C GLY A 317 -3.76 -1.05 -11.82
N LEU A 318 -4.30 -1.17 -13.03
CA LEU A 318 -5.22 -2.27 -13.36
C LEU A 318 -4.62 -3.63 -12.97
N PHE A 319 -5.47 -4.50 -12.42
CA PHE A 319 -5.13 -5.89 -12.08
C PHE A 319 -4.16 -6.07 -10.90
N THR A 320 -4.03 -5.07 -10.02
CA THR A 320 -3.06 -5.10 -8.90
C THR A 320 -3.67 -4.84 -7.53
N ALA A 321 -5.00 -4.79 -7.41
CA ALA A 321 -5.67 -4.76 -6.12
C ALA A 321 -5.29 -6.00 -5.29
N PRO A 322 -4.93 -5.87 -4.00
CA PRO A 322 -4.63 -7.00 -3.13
C PRO A 322 -5.84 -7.92 -2.93
N ALA A 323 -5.58 -9.23 -2.88
CA ALA A 323 -6.56 -10.23 -2.50
C ALA A 323 -7.13 -9.97 -1.11
N ALA A 324 -6.31 -9.46 -0.17
CA ALA A 324 -6.76 -9.15 1.19
C ALA A 324 -7.87 -8.10 1.25
N TRP A 325 -7.78 -7.06 0.42
CA TRP A 325 -8.82 -6.04 0.29
C TRP A 325 -10.05 -6.56 -0.46
N THR A 326 -9.81 -7.37 -1.50
CA THR A 326 -10.89 -8.02 -2.26
C THR A 326 -11.71 -8.96 -1.38
N ASP A 327 -11.06 -9.79 -0.56
CA ASP A 327 -11.72 -10.65 0.41
C ASP A 327 -12.54 -9.85 1.43
N ALA A 328 -11.99 -8.77 2.00
CA ALA A 328 -12.70 -7.91 2.94
C ALA A 328 -13.95 -7.26 2.32
N ALA A 329 -13.82 -6.76 1.09
CA ALA A 329 -14.94 -6.17 0.33
C ALA A 329 -16.01 -7.24 0.03
N HIS A 330 -15.60 -8.40 -0.50
CA HIS A 330 -16.51 -9.48 -0.90
C HIS A 330 -17.26 -10.09 0.27
N LYS A 331 -16.61 -10.34 1.42
CA LYS A 331 -17.29 -10.79 2.65
C LYS A 331 -18.48 -9.90 3.02
N ASN A 332 -18.34 -8.60 2.76
CA ASN A 332 -19.32 -7.57 3.09
C ASN A 332 -20.20 -7.13 1.90
N GLY A 333 -20.08 -7.78 0.74
CA GLY A 333 -20.97 -7.56 -0.40
C GLY A 333 -20.69 -6.29 -1.18
N THR A 334 -19.45 -5.80 -1.08
CA THR A 334 -18.91 -4.70 -1.89
C THR A 334 -18.11 -5.30 -3.05
N ASP A 335 -18.39 -4.84 -4.26
CA ASP A 335 -17.58 -5.16 -5.44
C ASP A 335 -16.30 -4.30 -5.46
N ILE A 336 -15.19 -4.84 -5.95
CA ILE A 336 -13.91 -4.13 -6.03
C ILE A 336 -13.38 -4.10 -7.47
N MET A 337 -13.05 -2.89 -7.93
CA MET A 337 -12.33 -2.71 -9.18
C MET A 337 -10.85 -3.03 -8.97
N SER A 338 -10.26 -3.70 -9.95
CA SER A 338 -8.90 -4.23 -9.90
C SER A 338 -7.78 -3.17 -9.83
N GLY A 339 -8.15 -1.90 -10.06
CA GLY A 339 -7.28 -0.74 -10.13
C GLY A 339 -7.79 0.26 -11.16
N MET A 340 -6.97 1.27 -11.47
CA MET A 340 -7.30 2.38 -12.35
C MET A 340 -6.27 2.59 -13.46
N LYS A 341 -6.74 3.04 -14.63
CA LYS A 341 -5.92 3.60 -15.72
C LYS A 341 -6.18 5.10 -15.85
N PHE A 342 -5.10 5.89 -15.88
CA PHE A 342 -5.15 7.36 -15.91
C PHE A 342 -4.80 7.91 -17.30
N PHE A 343 -5.60 8.87 -17.78
CA PHE A 343 -5.35 9.66 -18.99
C PHE A 343 -5.47 11.16 -18.66
N ASP A 344 -4.43 11.75 -18.06
CA ASP A 344 -4.38 13.13 -17.57
C ASP A 344 -4.01 14.14 -18.69
N THR A 345 -4.66 15.31 -18.70
CA THR A 345 -4.47 16.38 -19.70
C THR A 345 -3.47 17.46 -19.30
N THR A 346 -2.99 17.47 -18.05
CA THR A 346 -2.07 18.49 -17.51
C THR A 346 -0.60 18.28 -17.90
N GLY A 347 -0.25 17.11 -18.44
CA GLY A 347 1.10 16.73 -18.86
C GLY A 347 1.53 17.14 -20.28
N GLY A 348 0.78 18.01 -20.97
CA GLY A 348 1.18 18.54 -22.27
C GLY A 348 0.78 17.68 -23.48
N GLY A 349 -0.37 18.01 -24.08
CA GLY A 349 -0.57 18.18 -25.52
C GLY A 349 -0.46 17.01 -26.51
N THR A 350 0.19 15.88 -26.21
CA THR A 350 0.33 14.78 -27.18
C THR A 350 0.30 13.38 -26.54
N GLY A 351 -0.91 12.93 -26.17
CA GLY A 351 -1.39 11.55 -26.36
C GLY A 351 -0.97 10.47 -25.35
N TYR A 352 -1.64 10.42 -24.19
CA TYR A 352 -1.55 9.27 -23.27
C TYR A 352 -2.69 8.25 -23.47
N ALA A 353 -3.86 8.68 -23.96
CA ALA A 353 -4.93 7.74 -24.30
C ALA A 353 -4.65 6.96 -25.60
N SER A 354 -3.94 7.56 -26.58
CA SER A 354 -3.83 7.01 -27.94
C SER A 354 -3.17 5.61 -27.99
N GLY A 355 -2.15 5.37 -27.18
CA GLY A 355 -1.50 4.06 -27.07
C GLY A 355 -2.44 2.98 -26.52
N TRP A 356 -3.09 3.27 -25.38
CA TRP A 356 -4.04 2.35 -24.76
C TRP A 356 -5.28 2.13 -25.65
N MET A 357 -5.83 3.18 -26.25
CA MET A 357 -6.94 3.09 -27.19
C MET A 357 -6.59 2.15 -28.34
N LYS A 358 -5.44 2.39 -29.01
CA LYS A 358 -4.96 1.53 -30.09
C LYS A 358 -4.79 0.08 -29.64
N PHE A 359 -4.29 -0.13 -28.43
CA PHE A 359 -4.10 -1.47 -27.86
C PHE A 359 -5.44 -2.19 -27.67
N ILE A 360 -6.40 -1.59 -26.95
CA ILE A 360 -7.67 -2.26 -26.65
C ILE A 360 -8.60 -2.39 -27.87
N THR A 361 -8.47 -1.50 -28.86
CA THR A 361 -9.25 -1.58 -30.11
C THR A 361 -8.58 -2.38 -31.21
N GLU A 362 -7.44 -3.03 -30.93
CA GLU A 362 -6.83 -3.98 -31.87
C GLU A 362 -7.85 -5.08 -32.22
N LYS A 363 -8.01 -5.32 -33.53
CA LYS A 363 -8.93 -6.32 -34.06
C LYS A 363 -8.19 -7.41 -34.82
N ASP A 364 -8.68 -8.63 -34.72
CA ASP A 364 -8.24 -9.74 -35.57
C ASP A 364 -8.77 -9.61 -37.02
N ALA A 365 -8.43 -10.57 -37.87
CA ALA A 365 -8.86 -10.59 -39.27
C ALA A 365 -10.39 -10.72 -39.44
N ASP A 366 -11.09 -11.23 -38.42
CA ASP A 366 -12.54 -11.39 -38.40
C ASP A 366 -13.26 -10.15 -37.81
N GLY A 367 -12.50 -9.14 -37.36
CA GLY A 367 -13.01 -7.89 -36.82
C GLY A 367 -13.32 -7.92 -35.32
N ASN A 368 -12.94 -8.98 -34.60
CA ASN A 368 -13.15 -9.09 -33.15
C ASN A 368 -12.03 -8.38 -32.38
N PHE A 369 -12.38 -7.74 -31.26
CA PHE A 369 -11.40 -7.13 -30.37
C PHE A 369 -10.51 -8.17 -29.71
N VAL A 370 -9.20 -8.09 -29.97
CA VAL A 370 -8.20 -9.08 -29.56
C VAL A 370 -8.12 -9.23 -28.04
N TYR A 371 -8.29 -8.13 -27.29
CA TYR A 371 -8.11 -8.12 -25.83
C TYR A 371 -9.40 -8.14 -25.01
N ALA A 372 -10.58 -8.16 -25.63
CA ALA A 372 -11.84 -8.14 -24.88
C ALA A 372 -12.07 -9.43 -24.06
N GLU A 373 -11.85 -10.60 -24.68
CA GLU A 373 -11.96 -11.89 -23.99
C GLU A 373 -10.83 -12.11 -22.96
N PRO A 374 -9.54 -11.84 -23.29
CA PRO A 374 -8.45 -11.89 -22.32
C PRO A 374 -8.70 -11.02 -21.08
N MET A 375 -9.25 -9.81 -21.24
CA MET A 375 -9.51 -8.91 -20.12
C MET A 375 -10.54 -9.47 -19.14
N ILE A 376 -11.66 -10.01 -19.65
CA ILE A 376 -12.65 -10.66 -18.78
C ILE A 376 -12.07 -11.91 -18.13
N ASN A 377 -11.32 -12.72 -18.88
CA ASN A 377 -10.70 -13.92 -18.32
C ASN A 377 -9.70 -13.60 -17.19
N LEU A 378 -8.94 -12.52 -17.35
CA LEU A 378 -7.99 -12.04 -16.34
C LEU A 378 -8.72 -11.64 -15.05
N LEU A 379 -9.77 -10.82 -15.15
CA LEU A 379 -10.56 -10.42 -13.97
C LEU A 379 -11.17 -11.63 -13.28
N MET A 380 -11.71 -12.57 -14.05
CA MET A 380 -12.31 -13.79 -13.50
C MET A 380 -11.29 -14.72 -12.84
N TYR A 381 -10.06 -14.78 -13.35
CA TYR A 381 -8.96 -15.56 -12.79
C TYR A 381 -8.50 -15.03 -11.43
N PHE A 382 -8.33 -13.71 -11.31
CA PHE A 382 -7.90 -13.07 -10.05
C PHE A 382 -9.04 -12.84 -9.05
N GLY A 383 -10.29 -12.93 -9.48
CA GLY A 383 -11.42 -12.72 -8.59
C GLY A 383 -11.79 -11.25 -8.40
N PHE A 384 -11.49 -10.38 -9.36
CA PHE A 384 -11.92 -8.97 -9.34
C PHE A 384 -13.29 -8.79 -9.99
N ASP A 385 -13.92 -7.64 -9.73
CA ASP A 385 -15.25 -7.32 -10.26
C ASP A 385 -15.20 -6.30 -11.40
N GLY A 386 -14.05 -5.70 -11.70
CA GLY A 386 -14.01 -4.70 -12.75
C GLY A 386 -12.71 -3.93 -12.96
N ILE A 387 -12.82 -2.90 -13.79
CA ILE A 387 -11.76 -1.94 -14.12
C ILE A 387 -12.27 -0.51 -13.95
N ASN A 388 -11.35 0.43 -13.82
CA ASN A 388 -11.65 1.82 -13.57
C ASN A 388 -10.82 2.75 -14.47
N TYR A 389 -11.43 3.80 -15.00
CA TYR A 389 -10.78 4.79 -15.84
C TYR A 389 -10.93 6.20 -15.27
N ASN A 390 -9.81 6.90 -15.10
CA ASN A 390 -9.79 8.36 -15.06
C ASN A 390 -9.41 8.87 -16.46
N TRP A 391 -10.41 9.26 -17.25
CA TRP A 391 -10.26 9.62 -18.65
C TRP A 391 -10.50 11.12 -18.87
N GLU A 392 -9.48 11.94 -18.58
CA GLU A 392 -9.55 13.39 -18.76
C GLU A 392 -9.20 13.82 -20.19
N ASP A 393 -8.63 12.93 -21.00
CA ASP A 393 -8.30 13.13 -22.41
C ASP A 393 -9.51 12.90 -23.35
N SER A 394 -9.35 13.21 -24.63
CA SER A 394 -10.28 12.88 -25.71
C SER A 394 -10.25 11.38 -26.07
N GLY A 395 -11.23 10.93 -26.87
CA GLY A 395 -11.23 9.60 -27.48
C GLY A 395 -12.14 8.54 -26.85
N TYR A 396 -12.62 8.74 -25.61
CA TYR A 396 -13.58 7.83 -24.96
C TYR A 396 -14.89 7.64 -25.74
N GLY A 397 -15.27 8.63 -26.55
CA GLY A 397 -16.46 8.58 -27.41
C GLY A 397 -16.22 8.00 -28.81
N ASN A 398 -15.03 7.47 -29.11
CA ASN A 398 -14.77 6.79 -30.38
C ASN A 398 -15.61 5.50 -30.47
N ASP A 399 -16.25 5.27 -31.62
CA ASP A 399 -17.13 4.12 -31.85
C ASP A 399 -16.49 2.77 -31.48
N ASP A 400 -15.21 2.56 -31.80
CA ASP A 400 -14.51 1.32 -31.47
C ASP A 400 -14.23 1.18 -29.98
N ILE A 401 -14.00 2.29 -29.28
CA ILE A 401 -13.84 2.30 -27.82
C ILE A 401 -15.18 1.98 -27.15
N VAL A 402 -16.27 2.59 -27.60
CA VAL A 402 -17.62 2.30 -27.08
C VAL A 402 -17.98 0.84 -27.36
N ALA A 403 -17.71 0.35 -28.58
CA ALA A 403 -17.97 -1.02 -28.96
C ALA A 403 -17.14 -2.03 -28.14
N PHE A 404 -15.86 -1.74 -27.87
CA PHE A 404 -15.01 -2.56 -27.01
C PHE A 404 -15.58 -2.71 -25.60
N HIS A 405 -15.96 -1.61 -24.95
CA HIS A 405 -16.49 -1.66 -23.58
C HIS A 405 -17.87 -2.34 -23.52
N LYS A 406 -18.76 -2.11 -24.51
CA LYS A 406 -19.99 -2.90 -24.64
C LYS A 406 -19.71 -4.39 -24.82
N GLN A 407 -18.64 -4.73 -25.56
CA GLN A 407 -18.24 -6.11 -25.76
C GLN A 407 -17.75 -6.75 -24.46
N LEU A 408 -17.08 -6.03 -23.56
CA LEU A 408 -16.73 -6.52 -22.23
C LEU A 408 -17.97 -6.96 -21.43
N TYR A 409 -19.02 -6.12 -21.37
CA TYR A 409 -20.27 -6.48 -20.70
C TYR A 409 -20.96 -7.70 -21.34
N LYS A 410 -20.96 -7.80 -22.67
CA LYS A 410 -21.52 -8.97 -23.37
C LYS A 410 -20.74 -10.24 -23.05
N ILE A 411 -19.41 -10.18 -23.03
CA ILE A 411 -18.55 -11.31 -22.68
C ILE A 411 -18.74 -11.70 -21.21
N ALA A 412 -18.77 -10.73 -20.30
CA ALA A 412 -19.01 -10.95 -18.87
C ALA A 412 -20.35 -11.69 -18.66
N ALA A 413 -21.43 -11.20 -19.25
CA ALA A 413 -22.74 -11.85 -19.18
C ALA A 413 -22.74 -13.26 -19.77
N ARG A 414 -22.08 -13.48 -20.92
CA ARG A 414 -21.93 -14.81 -21.54
C ARG A 414 -21.21 -15.81 -20.62
N LYS A 415 -20.29 -15.32 -19.78
CA LYS A 415 -19.49 -16.13 -18.85
C LYS A 415 -20.08 -16.23 -17.44
N GLY A 416 -21.27 -15.67 -17.20
CA GLY A 416 -21.89 -15.63 -15.86
C GLY A 416 -21.14 -14.75 -14.86
N PHE A 417 -20.46 -13.72 -15.34
CA PHE A 417 -19.82 -12.70 -14.52
C PHE A 417 -20.80 -11.55 -14.29
N ASP A 418 -21.79 -11.82 -13.44
CA ASP A 418 -23.00 -11.01 -13.29
C ASP A 418 -22.78 -9.65 -12.61
N ASN A 419 -21.66 -9.48 -11.91
CA ASN A 419 -21.26 -8.25 -11.20
C ASN A 419 -20.05 -7.55 -11.86
N PHE A 420 -19.88 -7.68 -13.17
CA PHE A 420 -18.82 -6.96 -13.88
C PHE A 420 -19.09 -5.44 -13.91
N HIS A 421 -18.06 -4.67 -13.57
CA HIS A 421 -18.05 -3.21 -13.53
C HIS A 421 -16.96 -2.61 -14.43
N CYS A 422 -17.29 -1.49 -15.07
CA CYS A 422 -16.34 -0.69 -15.83
C CYS A 422 -16.54 0.77 -15.47
N GLY A 423 -15.80 1.26 -14.49
CA GLY A 423 -15.88 2.63 -13.99
C GLY A 423 -15.26 3.63 -14.97
N ILE A 424 -15.91 4.78 -15.16
CA ILE A 424 -15.32 5.90 -15.90
C ILE A 424 -15.60 7.24 -15.19
N TYR A 425 -14.55 8.06 -15.11
CA TYR A 425 -14.64 9.49 -14.85
C TYR A 425 -14.11 10.25 -16.07
N THR A 426 -14.77 11.36 -16.41
CA THR A 426 -14.34 12.32 -17.43
C THR A 426 -14.68 13.74 -16.95
N SER A 427 -14.38 14.77 -17.75
CA SER A 427 -14.79 16.15 -17.45
C SER A 427 -16.30 16.42 -17.58
N VAL A 428 -17.12 15.43 -17.99
CA VAL A 428 -18.56 15.59 -18.22
C VAL A 428 -19.37 15.56 -16.93
N SER A 429 -20.14 16.61 -16.67
CA SER A 429 -20.93 16.78 -15.44
C SER A 429 -22.41 16.44 -15.55
N GLN A 430 -22.90 16.01 -16.72
CA GLN A 430 -24.30 15.62 -16.90
C GLN A 430 -24.50 14.71 -18.11
N LEU A 431 -25.53 13.86 -18.07
CA LEU A 431 -26.08 13.18 -19.25
C LEU A 431 -27.20 14.02 -19.86
N ASN A 432 -27.34 13.97 -21.18
CA ASN A 432 -28.35 14.73 -21.91
C ASN A 432 -29.00 13.87 -23.00
N ALA A 433 -30.33 13.74 -22.96
CA ALA A 433 -31.09 13.03 -23.98
C ALA A 433 -30.97 13.66 -25.39
N ALA A 434 -30.66 14.96 -25.49
CA ALA A 434 -30.36 15.62 -26.76
C ALA A 434 -28.94 15.33 -27.29
N SER A 435 -28.13 14.58 -26.54
CA SER A 435 -26.78 14.13 -26.92
C SER A 435 -26.66 12.61 -26.70
N PRO A 436 -27.40 11.80 -27.46
CA PRO A 436 -27.45 10.34 -27.29
C PRO A 436 -26.08 9.69 -27.47
N GLU A 437 -25.23 10.20 -28.37
CA GLU A 437 -23.87 9.68 -28.58
C GLU A 437 -23.00 9.78 -27.32
N ASN A 438 -23.01 10.93 -26.65
CA ASN A 438 -22.26 11.13 -25.41
C ASN A 438 -22.82 10.27 -24.27
N THR A 439 -24.15 10.14 -24.22
CA THR A 439 -24.80 9.25 -23.24
C THR A 439 -24.44 7.78 -23.48
N ASN A 440 -24.38 7.37 -24.74
CA ASN A 440 -23.96 6.03 -25.15
C ASN A 440 -22.49 5.76 -24.76
N ALA A 441 -21.58 6.71 -25.01
CA ALA A 441 -20.17 6.56 -24.66
C ALA A 441 -19.95 6.46 -23.14
N LEU A 442 -20.65 7.27 -22.35
CA LEU A 442 -20.40 7.38 -20.91
C LEU A 442 -21.23 6.42 -20.06
N PHE A 443 -22.36 5.93 -20.54
CA PHE A 443 -23.29 5.12 -19.74
C PHE A 443 -23.83 3.94 -20.53
N GLY A 444 -24.30 4.17 -21.76
CA GLY A 444 -24.83 3.15 -22.65
C GLY A 444 -26.14 3.57 -23.32
N ASN A 445 -26.75 2.62 -24.03
CA ASN A 445 -28.02 2.80 -24.73
C ASN A 445 -28.82 1.47 -24.75
N SER A 446 -29.83 1.38 -25.60
CA SER A 446 -30.67 0.17 -25.76
C SER A 446 -29.92 -1.08 -26.22
N GLU A 447 -28.70 -0.95 -26.73
CA GLU A 447 -27.85 -2.08 -27.14
C GLU A 447 -26.97 -2.63 -26.01
N GLY A 448 -26.89 -1.90 -24.88
CA GLY A 448 -26.15 -2.33 -23.70
C GLY A 448 -25.40 -1.20 -22.97
N ARG A 449 -24.88 -1.58 -21.80
CA ARG A 449 -24.04 -0.78 -20.91
C ARG A 449 -22.68 -0.50 -21.55
N THR A 450 -22.17 0.71 -21.35
CA THR A 450 -20.77 1.05 -21.68
C THR A 450 -19.93 1.23 -20.42
N HIS A 451 -20.43 1.93 -19.40
CA HIS A 451 -19.70 2.17 -18.14
C HIS A 451 -20.62 2.36 -16.93
N ASP A 452 -20.06 2.13 -15.74
CA ASP A 452 -20.45 2.78 -14.49
C ASP A 452 -19.89 4.21 -14.50
N LEU A 453 -20.76 5.22 -14.55
CA LEU A 453 -20.39 6.62 -14.76
C LEU A 453 -20.27 7.39 -13.44
N MET A 454 -19.07 7.91 -13.19
CA MET A 454 -18.84 9.00 -12.24
C MET A 454 -18.96 10.34 -12.97
N LEU A 455 -20.03 11.09 -12.70
CA LEU A 455 -20.18 12.45 -13.23
C LEU A 455 -19.12 13.37 -12.63
N ASN A 456 -18.58 14.26 -13.47
CA ASN A 456 -17.72 15.34 -12.99
C ASN A 456 -18.45 16.24 -11.99
N TYR A 457 -17.68 16.70 -11.01
CA TYR A 457 -18.10 17.66 -10.01
C TYR A 457 -17.99 19.11 -10.55
N SER A 458 -18.58 20.06 -9.84
CA SER A 458 -18.50 21.49 -10.10
C SER A 458 -17.76 22.17 -8.94
N ASN A 459 -16.50 22.57 -9.17
CA ASN A 459 -15.62 23.17 -8.15
C ASN A 459 -15.53 22.31 -6.86
N GLY A 460 -15.34 21.00 -7.03
CA GLY A 460 -15.30 20.01 -5.96
C GLY A 460 -16.66 19.53 -5.42
N ASP A 461 -17.76 20.14 -5.85
CA ASP A 461 -19.12 19.86 -5.35
C ASP A 461 -20.00 19.14 -6.40
N PHE A 462 -21.18 18.64 -6.06
CA PHE A 462 -22.03 17.89 -7.00
C PHE A 462 -22.39 18.68 -8.27
N ALA A 463 -22.61 17.98 -9.38
CA ALA A 463 -23.18 18.62 -10.58
C ALA A 463 -24.60 19.18 -10.30
N TYR A 464 -24.98 20.28 -10.97
CA TYR A 464 -26.27 20.95 -10.73
C TYR A 464 -27.49 20.21 -11.31
N SER A 465 -27.30 19.28 -12.25
CA SER A 465 -28.38 18.72 -13.09
C SER A 465 -28.77 17.27 -12.76
N LEU A 466 -28.67 16.83 -11.50
CA LEU A 466 -28.82 15.41 -11.12
C LEU A 466 -30.15 14.79 -11.61
N GLY A 467 -31.29 15.45 -11.40
CA GLY A 467 -32.59 14.95 -11.87
C GLY A 467 -32.70 14.85 -13.40
N ARG A 468 -32.07 15.74 -14.16
CA ARG A 468 -32.02 15.66 -15.63
C ARG A 468 -31.16 14.49 -16.09
N THR A 469 -30.00 14.32 -15.49
CA THR A 469 -29.08 13.21 -15.80
C THR A 469 -29.74 11.86 -15.52
N SER A 470 -30.45 11.74 -14.40
CA SER A 470 -31.27 10.56 -14.06
C SER A 470 -32.27 10.22 -15.17
N LYS A 471 -33.06 11.20 -15.63
CA LYS A 471 -34.00 11.00 -16.76
C LYS A 471 -33.32 10.57 -18.05
N ALA A 472 -32.15 11.13 -18.36
CA ALA A 472 -31.39 10.75 -19.56
C ALA A 472 -30.89 9.29 -19.45
N ALA A 473 -30.40 8.86 -18.29
CA ALA A 473 -30.04 7.47 -18.03
C ALA A 473 -31.23 6.52 -18.16
N GLN A 474 -32.39 6.86 -17.58
CA GLN A 474 -33.64 6.08 -17.78
C GLN A 474 -34.06 6.02 -19.25
N ALA A 475 -33.98 7.13 -19.99
CA ALA A 475 -34.36 7.14 -21.40
C ALA A 475 -33.41 6.28 -22.26
N ALA A 476 -32.12 6.25 -21.93
CA ALA A 476 -31.13 5.50 -22.67
C ALA A 476 -31.14 4.00 -22.35
N MET A 477 -31.32 3.62 -21.08
CA MET A 477 -31.11 2.26 -20.61
C MET A 477 -32.21 1.70 -19.69
N GLY A 478 -33.23 2.50 -19.35
CA GLY A 478 -34.29 2.09 -18.42
C GLY A 478 -33.88 2.06 -16.94
N THR A 479 -32.63 2.42 -16.60
CA THR A 479 -32.09 2.34 -15.23
C THR A 479 -31.15 3.51 -14.91
N THR A 480 -31.00 3.83 -13.62
CA THR A 480 -29.94 4.71 -13.08
C THR A 480 -28.84 3.92 -12.39
N ASP A 481 -28.94 2.60 -12.34
CA ASP A 481 -27.86 1.78 -11.82
C ASP A 481 -26.60 2.00 -12.67
N GLY A 482 -25.46 2.13 -12.00
CA GLY A 482 -24.20 2.58 -12.58
C GLY A 482 -24.07 4.09 -12.77
N LEU A 483 -25.03 4.94 -12.39
CA LEU A 483 -24.91 6.40 -12.48
C LEU A 483 -24.61 7.02 -11.12
N TYR A 484 -23.45 7.68 -11.00
CA TYR A 484 -22.97 8.26 -9.75
C TYR A 484 -22.68 9.76 -9.89
N ALA A 485 -23.15 10.55 -8.93
CA ALA A 485 -22.74 11.94 -8.77
C ALA A 485 -21.37 11.98 -8.08
N GLY A 486 -20.33 12.38 -8.83
CA GLY A 486 -19.00 12.60 -8.26
C GLY A 486 -18.98 13.81 -7.33
N VAL A 487 -18.25 13.68 -6.22
CA VAL A 487 -17.95 14.78 -5.30
C VAL A 487 -16.54 14.64 -4.76
N TRP A 488 -15.79 15.74 -4.79
CA TRP A 488 -14.42 15.76 -4.30
C TRP A 488 -14.42 16.04 -2.80
N ILE A 489 -14.01 15.06 -1.99
CA ILE A 489 -14.15 15.10 -0.54
C ILE A 489 -12.96 15.76 0.18
N VAL A 490 -12.21 16.65 -0.47
CA VAL A 490 -11.21 17.51 0.22
C VAL A 490 -11.85 18.38 1.33
N SER A 491 -13.17 18.54 1.30
CA SER A 491 -14.00 19.08 2.36
C SER A 491 -15.36 18.35 2.33
N MET A 492 -16.04 18.27 3.47
CA MET A 492 -17.41 17.73 3.55
C MET A 492 -18.47 18.84 3.52
N ASP A 493 -18.08 20.09 3.29
CA ASP A 493 -19.01 21.21 3.03
C ASP A 493 -19.40 21.20 1.56
N ARG A 494 -20.44 20.43 1.23
CA ARG A 494 -20.92 20.15 -0.13
C ARG A 494 -22.42 20.36 -0.19
N ARG A 495 -23.00 20.48 -1.39
CA ARG A 495 -24.45 20.60 -1.61
C ARG A 495 -25.19 19.28 -1.37
N TRP A 496 -25.05 18.72 -0.17
CA TRP A 496 -25.73 17.47 0.24
C TRP A 496 -27.24 17.54 0.09
N ASN A 497 -27.85 18.72 0.25
CA ASN A 497 -29.28 18.92 0.01
C ASN A 497 -29.69 18.68 -1.46
N SER A 498 -28.77 18.79 -2.43
CA SER A 498 -29.06 18.54 -3.85
C SER A 498 -29.35 17.06 -4.12
N LEU A 499 -28.93 16.15 -3.25
CA LEU A 499 -29.27 14.72 -3.33
C LEU A 499 -30.77 14.47 -3.06
N ASN A 500 -31.49 15.46 -2.53
CA ASN A 500 -32.91 15.40 -2.19
C ASN A 500 -33.75 16.46 -2.93
N SER A 501 -33.21 17.12 -3.96
CA SER A 501 -33.90 18.23 -4.65
C SER A 501 -35.24 17.83 -5.26
N ASP A 502 -35.33 16.60 -5.78
CA ASP A 502 -36.52 16.01 -6.38
C ASP A 502 -36.41 14.47 -6.40
N ASP A 503 -37.47 13.79 -6.84
CA ASP A 503 -37.52 12.33 -6.87
C ASP A 503 -36.61 11.69 -7.91
N ASP A 504 -36.18 12.42 -8.94
CA ASP A 504 -35.25 11.90 -9.95
C ASP A 504 -33.79 12.04 -9.50
N ALA A 505 -33.45 13.14 -8.81
CA ALA A 505 -32.14 13.32 -8.16
C ALA A 505 -31.89 12.23 -7.10
N LYS A 506 -32.94 11.80 -6.38
CA LYS A 506 -32.89 10.67 -5.42
C LYS A 506 -32.38 9.36 -6.02
N LYS A 507 -32.53 9.17 -7.34
CA LYS A 507 -32.17 7.92 -8.03
C LYS A 507 -30.71 7.86 -8.47
N VAL A 508 -29.97 8.96 -8.38
CA VAL A 508 -28.53 9.02 -8.71
C VAL A 508 -27.71 8.53 -7.52
N GLY A 509 -26.75 7.64 -7.75
CA GLY A 509 -25.78 7.18 -6.76
C GLY A 509 -24.77 8.28 -6.38
N ILE A 510 -23.89 7.97 -5.43
CA ILE A 510 -22.85 8.90 -4.96
C ILE A 510 -21.49 8.27 -5.23
N CYS A 511 -20.56 9.02 -5.82
CA CYS A 511 -19.16 8.61 -5.90
C CYS A 511 -18.29 9.60 -5.10
N LEU A 512 -17.65 9.11 -4.04
CA LEU A 512 -16.71 9.89 -3.24
C LEU A 512 -15.29 9.63 -3.74
N TRP A 513 -14.56 10.70 -4.03
CA TRP A 513 -13.15 10.63 -4.40
C TRP A 513 -12.36 11.79 -3.77
N GLY A 514 -11.04 11.66 -3.64
CA GLY A 514 -10.20 12.58 -2.87
C GLY A 514 -8.78 12.69 -3.42
N GLU A 515 -7.82 12.12 -2.69
CA GLU A 515 -6.41 12.12 -3.08
C GLU A 515 -6.02 10.86 -3.83
N HIS A 516 -4.84 10.89 -4.45
CA HIS A 516 -4.36 9.79 -5.28
C HIS A 516 -3.51 8.76 -4.51
N ASN A 517 -2.93 9.11 -3.36
CA ASN A 517 -1.95 8.27 -2.65
C ASN A 517 -2.49 7.64 -1.36
N GLU A 518 -3.39 8.33 -0.66
CA GLU A 518 -3.98 7.86 0.60
C GLU A 518 -5.38 8.48 0.73
N SER A 519 -6.32 7.83 1.41
CA SER A 519 -7.68 8.35 1.51
C SER A 519 -7.76 9.65 2.33
N ARG A 520 -8.75 10.51 2.06
CA ARG A 520 -9.00 11.70 2.91
C ARG A 520 -9.41 11.31 4.34
N PHE A 521 -10.06 10.16 4.51
CA PHE A 521 -10.33 9.59 5.83
C PHE A 521 -9.04 9.27 6.58
N TRP A 522 -8.03 8.75 5.89
CA TRP A 522 -6.76 8.38 6.50
C TRP A 522 -5.85 9.60 6.76
N SER A 523 -5.67 10.46 5.76
CA SER A 523 -4.75 11.61 5.83
C SER A 523 -5.17 12.69 6.84
N TYR A 524 -6.47 12.85 7.09
CA TYR A 524 -7.00 13.82 8.06
C TYR A 524 -7.30 13.17 9.42
N ASN A 525 -7.13 11.86 9.54
CA ASN A 525 -7.19 11.19 10.81
C ASN A 525 -5.91 11.44 11.60
N SER A 526 -6.08 12.02 12.79
CA SER A 526 -5.02 12.30 13.74
C SER A 526 -5.26 11.55 15.05
N GLY A 527 -4.18 11.11 15.68
CA GLY A 527 -4.19 10.62 17.05
C GLY A 527 -2.87 10.99 17.71
N ALA A 528 -2.83 11.01 19.03
CA ALA A 528 -1.60 11.30 19.77
C ALA A 528 -0.57 10.15 19.65
N ASP A 529 -1.04 8.93 19.38
CA ASP A 529 -0.23 7.73 19.13
C ASP A 529 -0.97 6.83 18.13
N ALA A 530 -0.38 5.70 17.77
CA ALA A 530 -0.99 4.73 16.85
C ALA A 530 -2.33 4.17 17.36
N TYR A 531 -2.48 3.87 18.66
CA TYR A 531 -3.72 3.34 19.24
C TYR A 531 -4.84 4.37 19.15
N THR A 532 -4.57 5.61 19.60
CA THR A 532 -5.50 6.73 19.53
C THR A 532 -5.87 7.04 18.08
N LYS A 533 -4.90 6.99 17.16
CA LYS A 533 -5.13 7.19 15.72
C LYS A 533 -6.08 6.13 15.15
N MET A 534 -5.89 4.86 15.48
CA MET A 534 -6.77 3.79 14.98
C MET A 534 -8.19 3.90 15.56
N ASN A 535 -8.33 4.26 16.84
CA ASN A 535 -9.64 4.49 17.44
C ASN A 535 -10.36 5.70 16.81
N ASN A 536 -9.65 6.80 16.60
CA ASN A 536 -10.20 8.00 15.96
C ASN A 536 -10.58 7.74 14.50
N TYR A 537 -9.83 6.91 13.78
CA TYR A 537 -10.17 6.50 12.41
C TYR A 537 -11.55 5.87 12.34
N GLN A 538 -11.82 4.91 13.23
CA GLN A 538 -13.12 4.22 13.29
C GLN A 538 -14.25 5.19 13.67
N ARG A 539 -14.02 6.11 14.63
CA ARG A 539 -15.00 7.16 14.97
C ARG A 539 -15.29 8.10 13.80
N LEU A 540 -14.26 8.47 13.03
CA LEU A 540 -14.39 9.32 11.85
C LEU A 540 -15.25 8.63 10.77
N LEU A 541 -14.95 7.36 10.47
CA LEU A 541 -15.76 6.54 9.56
C LEU A 541 -17.21 6.43 10.04
N GLU A 542 -17.45 6.14 11.31
CA GLU A 542 -18.80 6.05 11.87
C GLU A 542 -19.57 7.37 11.74
N ARG A 543 -18.93 8.53 11.96
CA ARG A 543 -19.57 9.85 11.78
C ARG A 543 -19.86 10.17 10.33
N ALA A 544 -18.93 9.84 9.44
CA ALA A 544 -19.10 10.05 8.01
C ALA A 544 -20.25 9.20 7.43
N PHE A 545 -20.41 7.97 7.91
CA PHE A 545 -21.38 7.05 7.34
C PHE A 545 -22.69 6.99 8.13
N SER A 546 -22.65 6.74 9.43
CA SER A 546 -23.87 6.61 10.24
C SER A 546 -24.44 7.96 10.70
N GLY A 547 -23.63 9.02 10.65
CA GLY A 547 -23.99 10.39 11.05
C GLY A 547 -23.24 10.85 12.29
N GLY A 548 -23.19 12.17 12.51
CA GLY A 548 -22.34 12.80 13.52
C GLY A 548 -22.54 12.34 14.97
N ASN A 549 -23.73 11.82 15.32
CA ASN A 549 -24.01 11.22 16.62
C ASN A 549 -23.73 9.70 16.67
N ARG A 550 -23.14 9.13 15.61
CA ARG A 550 -22.75 7.71 15.49
C ARG A 550 -23.89 6.72 15.73
N ASN A 551 -25.12 7.14 15.45
CA ASN A 551 -26.31 6.30 15.44
C ASN A 551 -27.18 6.65 14.22
N PRO A 552 -27.44 5.69 13.30
CA PRO A 552 -28.16 5.97 12.08
C PRO A 552 -29.62 6.43 12.32
N LEU A 553 -30.20 6.25 13.51
CA LEU A 553 -31.54 6.77 13.83
C LEU A 553 -31.54 8.21 14.38
N ILE A 554 -30.44 8.70 14.93
CA ILE A 554 -30.31 10.08 15.43
C ILE A 554 -29.19 10.76 14.67
N ARG A 555 -29.53 11.40 13.55
CA ARG A 555 -28.55 12.05 12.68
C ARG A 555 -28.70 13.58 12.79
N PRO A 556 -27.60 14.34 12.66
CA PRO A 556 -27.71 15.77 12.41
C PRO A 556 -28.59 16.06 11.18
N GLU A 557 -29.20 17.24 11.13
CA GLU A 557 -29.92 17.69 9.94
C GLU A 557 -28.97 17.85 8.74
N ILE A 558 -29.51 17.76 7.53
CA ILE A 558 -28.72 17.96 6.31
C ILE A 558 -28.25 19.42 6.26
N SER A 559 -26.92 19.61 6.34
CA SER A 559 -26.27 20.90 6.18
C SER A 559 -25.23 20.85 5.06
N ASN A 560 -25.15 21.92 4.27
CA ASN A 560 -24.13 22.09 3.24
C ASN A 560 -22.82 22.67 3.77
N SER A 561 -22.79 23.10 5.03
CA SER A 561 -21.65 23.78 5.67
C SER A 561 -21.46 23.34 7.12
N GLY A 562 -20.24 23.50 7.63
CA GLY A 562 -19.88 23.18 9.02
C GLY A 562 -19.54 21.71 9.27
N ASN A 563 -19.39 20.90 8.21
CA ASN A 563 -18.96 19.51 8.23
C ASN A 563 -17.42 19.44 8.17
N ASN A 564 -16.76 19.80 9.27
CA ASN A 564 -15.29 19.93 9.28
C ASN A 564 -14.59 18.55 9.38
N TRP A 565 -13.52 18.38 8.60
CA TRP A 565 -12.63 17.21 8.65
C TRP A 565 -11.72 17.15 9.87
N GLU A 566 -11.51 18.28 10.54
CA GLU A 566 -10.55 18.42 11.64
C GLU A 566 -11.24 19.06 12.85
N GLY A 567 -10.67 18.87 14.05
CA GLY A 567 -11.21 19.32 15.33
C GLY A 567 -11.32 18.18 16.34
N GLU A 568 -11.84 18.46 17.54
CA GLU A 568 -11.99 17.45 18.60
C GLU A 568 -12.94 16.31 18.20
N ASN A 569 -14.02 16.63 17.47
CA ASN A 569 -14.98 15.67 16.96
C ASN A 569 -15.26 15.91 15.47
N PRO A 570 -14.34 15.50 14.57
CA PRO A 570 -14.52 15.66 13.13
C PRO A 570 -15.85 15.08 12.66
N LEU A 571 -16.52 15.78 11.75
CA LEU A 571 -17.82 15.40 11.17
C LEU A 571 -18.98 15.17 12.17
N SER A 572 -18.88 15.65 13.42
CA SER A 572 -19.96 15.55 14.42
C SER A 572 -21.27 16.26 14.03
N THR A 573 -21.21 17.20 13.10
CA THR A 573 -22.34 17.95 12.54
C THR A 573 -22.86 17.36 11.22
N PHE A 574 -22.16 16.37 10.65
CA PHE A 574 -22.54 15.80 9.37
C PHE A 574 -23.73 14.83 9.51
N ALA A 575 -24.69 14.93 8.60
CA ALA A 575 -25.88 14.07 8.60
C ALA A 575 -25.56 12.57 8.37
N GLY A 576 -24.37 12.26 7.86
CA GLY A 576 -23.93 10.89 7.57
C GLY A 576 -24.52 10.33 6.27
N LEU A 577 -23.75 9.48 5.59
CA LEU A 577 -24.18 8.84 4.34
C LEU A 577 -25.43 7.98 4.48
N ALA A 578 -25.73 7.43 5.66
CA ALA A 578 -26.95 6.70 5.98
C ALA A 578 -28.22 7.53 5.72
N THR A 579 -28.12 8.86 5.67
CA THR A 579 -29.22 9.75 5.24
C THR A 579 -29.67 9.47 3.81
N TRP A 580 -28.79 8.94 2.95
CA TRP A 580 -29.04 8.73 1.53
C TRP A 580 -28.82 7.30 1.07
N ILE A 581 -27.85 6.60 1.66
CA ILE A 581 -27.44 5.25 1.27
C ILE A 581 -28.03 4.25 2.27
N PRO A 582 -28.90 3.34 1.84
CA PRO A 582 -29.38 2.27 2.72
C PRO A 582 -28.24 1.34 3.13
N GLU A 583 -28.35 0.77 4.34
CA GLU A 583 -27.43 -0.28 4.79
C GLU A 583 -27.55 -1.56 3.95
N ARG A 584 -26.46 -2.34 3.91
CA ARG A 584 -26.30 -3.60 3.18
C ARG A 584 -25.83 -4.69 4.14
N THR A 585 -26.22 -5.93 3.88
CA THR A 585 -25.75 -7.11 4.61
C THR A 585 -25.68 -8.30 3.68
N THR A 586 -24.66 -9.14 3.87
CA THR A 586 -24.41 -10.41 3.17
C THR A 586 -24.82 -11.63 3.99
N ILE A 587 -25.20 -11.42 5.26
CA ILE A 587 -25.32 -12.49 6.25
C ILE A 587 -26.62 -13.26 6.01
N THR A 588 -26.55 -14.29 5.18
CA THR A 588 -27.68 -15.11 4.74
C THR A 588 -27.27 -16.57 4.69
N GLY A 589 -28.24 -17.48 4.63
CA GLY A 589 -27.99 -18.91 4.50
C GLY A 589 -28.25 -19.64 5.81
N ASN A 590 -27.30 -20.44 6.28
CA ASN A 590 -27.44 -21.22 7.50
C ASN A 590 -26.46 -20.72 8.56
N LEU A 591 -26.77 -20.97 9.83
CA LEU A 591 -25.77 -20.90 10.89
C LEU A 591 -24.55 -21.77 10.52
N PRO A 592 -23.34 -21.39 10.97
CA PRO A 592 -23.05 -20.36 11.98
C PRO A 592 -22.83 -18.93 11.47
N PHE A 593 -22.83 -17.99 12.41
CA PHE A 593 -22.29 -16.64 12.28
C PHE A 593 -21.25 -16.40 13.37
N ALA A 594 -20.13 -15.75 13.05
CA ALA A 594 -19.16 -15.33 14.06
C ALA A 594 -18.48 -14.01 13.72
N THR A 595 -18.06 -13.31 14.77
CA THR A 595 -17.14 -12.18 14.70
C THR A 595 -16.29 -12.13 15.97
N GLY A 596 -15.00 -11.86 15.82
CA GLY A 596 -14.10 -11.44 16.89
C GLY A 596 -13.99 -9.91 16.99
N PHE A 597 -14.72 -9.18 16.14
CA PHE A 597 -14.59 -7.73 15.94
C PHE A 597 -13.20 -7.32 15.44
N ASN A 598 -12.52 -8.23 14.71
CA ASN A 598 -11.21 -8.00 14.14
C ASN A 598 -11.30 -7.11 12.89
N LEU A 599 -10.56 -6.00 12.89
CA LEU A 599 -10.51 -5.04 11.79
C LEU A 599 -9.45 -5.33 10.73
N GLY A 600 -8.61 -6.35 10.91
CA GLY A 600 -7.54 -6.71 9.97
C GLY A 600 -6.18 -6.10 10.29
N ASN A 601 -5.96 -5.66 11.54
CA ASN A 601 -4.67 -5.18 12.03
C ASN A 601 -4.59 -5.26 13.57
N GLY A 602 -3.38 -5.17 14.12
CA GLY A 602 -3.15 -5.07 15.56
C GLY A 602 -1.70 -4.72 15.90
N ASP A 603 -1.46 -4.14 17.09
CA ASP A 603 -0.12 -3.92 17.64
C ASP A 603 0.57 -5.25 17.99
N ARG A 604 -0.24 -6.28 18.19
CA ARG A 604 0.13 -7.68 18.37
C ARG A 604 -0.95 -8.58 17.79
N TYR A 605 -0.58 -9.81 17.48
CA TYR A 605 -1.56 -10.88 17.31
C TYR A 605 -1.83 -11.52 18.67
N SER A 606 -3.10 -11.68 19.01
CA SER A 606 -3.52 -12.42 20.21
C SER A 606 -4.33 -13.64 19.83
N TYR A 607 -4.20 -14.69 20.63
CA TYR A 607 -5.05 -15.87 20.60
C TYR A 607 -5.60 -16.13 22.00
N LYS A 608 -6.93 -16.15 22.12
CA LYS A 608 -7.66 -16.26 23.39
C LYS A 608 -7.17 -15.31 24.49
N GLY A 609 -6.88 -14.06 24.11
CA GLY A 609 -6.45 -12.99 25.00
C GLY A 609 -4.93 -12.85 25.14
N LYS A 610 -4.14 -13.85 24.72
CA LYS A 610 -2.69 -13.85 24.95
C LYS A 610 -1.93 -13.53 23.68
N ARG A 611 -0.91 -12.67 23.79
CA ARG A 611 0.00 -12.35 22.68
C ARG A 611 0.69 -13.61 22.17
N THR A 612 0.71 -13.80 20.85
CA THR A 612 1.49 -14.85 20.19
C THR A 612 2.53 -14.29 19.21
N THR A 613 2.25 -13.17 18.53
CA THR A 613 3.23 -12.47 17.67
C THR A 613 3.13 -10.94 17.80
N GLY A 614 4.02 -10.22 17.11
CA GLY A 614 4.04 -8.76 17.08
C GLY A 614 2.99 -8.12 16.17
N SER A 615 3.23 -6.84 15.86
CA SER A 615 2.37 -6.01 15.03
C SER A 615 2.14 -6.59 13.64
N TRP A 616 0.92 -6.46 13.13
CA TRP A 616 0.49 -7.08 11.88
C TRP A 616 -0.65 -6.30 11.21
N TYR A 617 -0.74 -6.44 9.89
CA TYR A 617 -1.81 -5.96 9.03
C TYR A 617 -2.17 -7.03 8.00
N ASN A 618 -3.45 -7.37 7.88
CA ASN A 618 -4.02 -8.18 6.81
C ASN A 618 -5.55 -8.00 6.76
N MET A 619 -6.06 -7.32 5.73
CA MET A 619 -7.50 -7.13 5.54
C MET A 619 -8.27 -8.44 5.31
N ALA A 620 -7.62 -9.52 4.86
CA ALA A 620 -8.25 -10.83 4.77
C ALA A 620 -8.62 -11.42 6.15
N SER A 621 -8.01 -10.91 7.23
CA SER A 621 -8.34 -11.26 8.61
C SER A 621 -9.45 -10.39 9.19
N GLN A 622 -9.93 -9.38 8.45
CA GLN A 622 -11.07 -8.57 8.87
C GLN A 622 -12.33 -9.44 8.90
N ASP A 623 -13.04 -9.39 10.03
CA ASP A 623 -14.33 -10.06 10.19
C ASP A 623 -15.42 -9.32 9.41
N ILE A 624 -16.59 -9.96 9.23
CA ILE A 624 -17.76 -9.24 8.75
C ILE A 624 -18.07 -8.10 9.73
N VAL A 625 -18.07 -6.87 9.23
CA VAL A 625 -18.30 -5.67 10.04
C VAL A 625 -19.79 -5.53 10.40
N PRO A 626 -20.14 -4.92 11.55
CA PRO A 626 -21.55 -4.73 11.91
C PRO A 626 -22.34 -4.02 10.81
N THR A 627 -23.53 -4.54 10.49
CA THR A 627 -24.48 -3.87 9.58
C THR A 627 -24.82 -2.47 10.09
N TYR A 628 -24.91 -2.30 11.41
CA TYR A 628 -25.22 -1.03 12.05
C TYR A 628 -24.06 -0.52 12.91
N ARG A 629 -23.70 0.76 12.71
CA ARG A 629 -22.50 1.39 13.29
C ARG A 629 -22.82 2.78 13.91
N TRP A 630 -23.62 2.90 14.97
CA TRP A 630 -24.18 1.85 15.81
C TRP A 630 -25.69 2.03 16.02
N LEU A 631 -26.45 0.95 15.89
CA LEU A 631 -27.88 0.96 16.21
C LEU A 631 -28.08 0.64 17.70
N VAL A 632 -28.04 1.70 18.51
CA VAL A 632 -28.32 1.65 19.95
C VAL A 632 -29.74 2.12 20.22
N VAL A 633 -30.57 1.27 20.82
CA VAL A 633 -32.01 1.49 21.00
C VAL A 633 -32.50 1.03 22.37
N LYS A 634 -33.69 1.48 22.75
CA LYS A 634 -34.41 0.93 23.90
C LYS A 634 -34.88 -0.52 23.59
N PRO A 635 -34.88 -1.41 24.59
CA PRO A 635 -35.20 -2.83 24.46
C PRO A 635 -36.42 -3.14 23.59
N GLY A 636 -36.21 -3.89 22.51
CA GLY A 636 -37.30 -4.36 21.63
C GLY A 636 -38.00 -3.26 20.82
N THR A 637 -37.41 -2.07 20.70
CA THR A 637 -37.98 -0.93 19.97
C THR A 637 -37.04 -0.40 18.88
N LYS A 638 -37.50 0.62 18.13
CA LYS A 638 -36.65 1.46 17.27
C LYS A 638 -36.44 2.87 17.85
N THR A 639 -36.64 3.04 19.16
CA THR A 639 -36.35 4.31 19.83
C THR A 639 -34.89 4.34 20.20
N ALA A 640 -34.12 5.24 19.61
CA ALA A 640 -32.69 5.33 19.88
C ALA A 640 -32.37 5.64 21.34
N SER A 641 -31.24 5.11 21.82
CA SER A 641 -30.67 5.37 23.13
C SER A 641 -29.21 5.80 22.99
N GLN A 642 -28.71 6.51 24.00
CA GLN A 642 -27.31 6.91 24.17
C GLN A 642 -26.72 6.34 25.46
N ASP A 643 -27.44 5.45 26.14
CA ASP A 643 -27.05 4.91 27.45
C ASP A 643 -25.77 4.08 27.34
N ILE A 644 -25.59 3.32 26.27
CA ILE A 644 -24.37 2.54 26.00
C ILE A 644 -23.81 2.91 24.63
N GLN A 645 -22.52 3.23 24.56
CA GLN A 645 -21.78 3.48 23.34
C GLN A 645 -20.87 2.28 23.03
N PRO A 646 -21.11 1.58 21.92
CA PRO A 646 -20.17 0.60 21.38
C PRO A 646 -19.04 1.30 20.62
N GLU A 647 -17.83 0.77 20.72
CA GLU A 647 -16.65 1.22 19.95
C GLU A 647 -15.76 0.02 19.62
N PHE A 648 -15.06 0.05 18.48
CA PHE A 648 -13.90 -0.83 18.33
C PHE A 648 -12.77 -0.34 19.23
N THR A 649 -11.98 -1.27 19.77
CA THR A 649 -10.84 -0.94 20.62
C THR A 649 -9.66 -1.86 20.37
N THR A 650 -8.48 -1.30 20.62
CA THR A 650 -7.18 -1.97 20.68
C THR A 650 -6.63 -1.99 22.11
N GLU A 651 -7.47 -1.68 23.12
CA GLU A 651 -7.08 -1.72 24.53
C GLU A 651 -6.68 -3.14 24.98
N ASP A 652 -7.39 -4.14 24.46
CA ASP A 652 -7.01 -5.54 24.51
C ASP A 652 -7.83 -6.33 23.48
N GLN A 653 -7.34 -7.50 23.09
CA GLN A 653 -7.91 -8.32 22.02
C GLN A 653 -7.97 -9.78 22.42
N TYR A 654 -9.08 -10.45 22.09
CA TYR A 654 -9.21 -11.88 22.33
C TYR A 654 -8.52 -12.70 21.23
N THR A 655 -8.96 -12.54 19.98
CA THR A 655 -8.29 -13.16 18.83
C THR A 655 -8.07 -12.12 17.74
N GLY A 656 -6.86 -12.05 17.20
CA GLY A 656 -6.48 -11.01 16.24
C GLY A 656 -5.96 -9.76 16.94
N GLY A 657 -6.50 -8.58 16.60
CA GLY A 657 -5.91 -7.28 16.97
C GLY A 657 -6.89 -6.20 17.43
N THR A 658 -8.18 -6.50 17.49
CA THR A 658 -9.22 -5.57 17.97
C THR A 658 -10.35 -6.32 18.66
N ALA A 659 -11.12 -5.61 19.49
CA ALA A 659 -12.33 -6.10 20.15
C ALA A 659 -13.43 -5.03 20.12
N LEU A 660 -14.65 -5.39 20.54
CA LEU A 660 -15.72 -4.44 20.80
C LEU A 660 -15.68 -3.99 22.27
N GLN A 661 -15.65 -2.69 22.51
CA GLN A 661 -15.83 -2.08 23.82
C GLN A 661 -17.26 -1.55 23.96
N LEU A 662 -17.89 -1.83 25.09
CA LEU A 662 -19.18 -1.26 25.49
C LEU A 662 -18.95 -0.37 26.70
N THR A 663 -19.28 0.91 26.59
CA THR A 663 -19.17 1.87 27.70
C THR A 663 -20.45 2.67 27.91
N GLY A 664 -20.73 3.11 29.13
CA GLY A 664 -21.82 4.05 29.42
C GLY A 664 -22.60 3.69 30.67
N LYS A 665 -23.87 4.07 30.71
CA LYS A 665 -24.80 3.82 31.81
C LYS A 665 -25.64 2.57 31.57
N ALA A 666 -25.49 1.56 32.41
CA ALA A 666 -26.39 0.42 32.43
C ALA A 666 -27.73 0.79 33.10
N THR A 667 -28.85 0.35 32.53
CA THR A 667 -30.20 0.61 33.05
C THR A 667 -30.94 -0.71 33.33
N ALA A 668 -31.90 -0.67 34.25
CA ALA A 668 -32.64 -1.88 34.65
C ALA A 668 -33.49 -2.44 33.49
N ASP A 669 -34.12 -1.54 32.71
CA ASP A 669 -34.88 -1.90 31.51
C ASP A 669 -33.95 -2.49 30.43
N GLY A 670 -32.72 -1.97 30.35
CA GLY A 670 -31.68 -2.40 29.45
C GLY A 670 -31.49 -1.48 28.25
N THR A 671 -30.43 -1.74 27.48
CA THR A 671 -30.09 -1.05 26.23
C THR A 671 -29.72 -2.08 25.17
N ASP A 672 -30.39 -2.04 24.03
CA ASP A 672 -30.12 -2.93 22.88
C ASP A 672 -29.07 -2.31 21.97
N ILE A 673 -28.07 -3.11 21.63
CA ILE A 673 -27.03 -2.82 20.65
C ILE A 673 -27.23 -3.83 19.51
N VAL A 674 -28.04 -3.45 18.53
CA VAL A 674 -28.33 -4.31 17.37
C VAL A 674 -27.18 -4.15 16.38
N LEU A 675 -26.44 -5.23 16.14
CA LEU A 675 -25.18 -5.18 15.38
C LEU A 675 -25.36 -5.62 13.93
N TYR A 676 -26.04 -6.74 13.73
CA TYR A 676 -26.12 -7.42 12.44
C TYR A 676 -27.57 -7.63 12.02
N LYS A 677 -27.87 -7.27 10.77
CA LYS A 677 -29.08 -7.73 10.06
C LYS A 677 -28.75 -9.02 9.34
N THR A 678 -29.56 -10.05 9.52
CA THR A 678 -29.27 -11.41 9.07
C THR A 678 -30.48 -12.07 8.44
N ASP A 679 -30.27 -13.18 7.74
CA ASP A 679 -31.31 -14.10 7.30
C ASP A 679 -30.75 -15.53 7.37
N LEU A 680 -30.50 -15.99 8.61
CA LEU A 680 -29.79 -17.23 8.89
C LEU A 680 -30.76 -18.28 9.41
N ASN A 681 -30.84 -19.42 8.73
CA ASN A 681 -31.60 -20.57 9.18
C ASN A 681 -30.85 -21.30 10.29
N VAL A 682 -31.57 -21.69 11.35
CA VAL A 682 -31.12 -22.68 12.31
C VAL A 682 -31.30 -24.06 11.68
N SER A 683 -30.22 -24.59 11.11
CA SER A 683 -30.26 -25.74 10.22
C SER A 683 -30.16 -27.07 10.97
N ALA A 684 -29.58 -27.06 12.16
CA ALA A 684 -29.41 -28.21 13.04
C ALA A 684 -29.90 -27.94 14.47
N ALA A 685 -29.86 -28.98 15.31
CA ALA A 685 -30.28 -28.89 16.70
C ALA A 685 -29.31 -28.08 17.58
N ASN A 686 -29.74 -27.81 18.82
CA ASN A 686 -28.92 -27.22 19.89
C ASN A 686 -28.24 -25.89 19.54
N PRO A 687 -28.98 -24.86 19.11
CA PRO A 687 -28.39 -23.54 18.88
C PRO A 687 -27.80 -22.96 20.17
N TYR A 688 -26.61 -22.38 20.05
CA TYR A 688 -25.85 -21.81 21.15
C TYR A 688 -25.12 -20.53 20.73
N ALA A 689 -24.69 -19.76 21.71
CA ALA A 689 -23.74 -18.67 21.56
C ALA A 689 -22.38 -19.04 22.17
N LYS A 690 -21.27 -18.69 21.51
CA LYS A 690 -19.95 -18.58 22.15
C LYS A 690 -19.60 -17.11 22.25
N VAL A 691 -19.34 -16.63 23.46
CA VAL A 691 -19.03 -15.21 23.72
C VAL A 691 -17.78 -15.13 24.57
N ALA A 692 -16.84 -14.24 24.22
CA ALA A 692 -15.66 -13.95 25.02
C ALA A 692 -15.71 -12.50 25.52
N VAL A 693 -15.55 -12.30 26.83
CA VAL A 693 -15.62 -10.96 27.45
C VAL A 693 -14.50 -10.73 28.45
N LYS A 694 -14.23 -9.45 28.73
CA LYS A 694 -13.31 -8.99 29.77
C LYS A 694 -13.84 -7.69 30.40
N ASN A 695 -13.94 -7.63 31.72
CA ASN A 695 -14.46 -6.45 32.44
C ASN A 695 -13.35 -5.60 33.10
N GLY A 696 -12.10 -6.06 33.07
CA GLY A 696 -10.94 -5.37 33.68
C GLY A 696 -10.96 -5.30 35.21
N LYS A 697 -11.93 -5.90 35.90
CA LYS A 697 -12.09 -5.82 37.36
C LYS A 697 -11.48 -7.06 38.01
N ASN A 698 -10.59 -6.90 38.99
CA ASN A 698 -9.97 -8.04 39.70
C ASN A 698 -10.90 -8.64 40.79
N ALA A 699 -12.14 -8.97 40.40
CA ALA A 699 -13.16 -9.57 41.26
C ALA A 699 -14.24 -10.25 40.40
N THR A 700 -14.97 -11.20 41.00
CA THR A 700 -16.12 -11.82 40.35
C THR A 700 -17.31 -10.88 40.38
N ASN A 701 -17.83 -10.50 39.22
CA ASN A 701 -18.93 -9.55 39.08
C ASN A 701 -19.92 -10.02 38.01
N PRO A 702 -21.22 -9.68 38.10
CA PRO A 702 -22.13 -9.89 36.98
C PRO A 702 -21.65 -9.10 35.76
N SER A 703 -21.58 -9.76 34.60
CA SER A 703 -21.22 -9.06 33.34
C SER A 703 -22.28 -8.07 32.90
N ASN A 704 -23.53 -8.29 33.35
CA ASN A 704 -24.71 -7.55 32.93
C ASN A 704 -24.98 -7.57 31.41
N LEU A 705 -24.29 -8.46 30.69
CA LEU A 705 -24.37 -8.64 29.25
C LEU A 705 -25.31 -9.80 28.90
N TYR A 706 -26.09 -9.59 27.85
CA TYR A 706 -26.98 -10.57 27.25
C TYR A 706 -26.72 -10.61 25.74
N VAL A 707 -26.75 -11.81 25.17
CA VAL A 707 -26.87 -11.99 23.71
C VAL A 707 -28.33 -11.87 23.35
N ILE A 708 -28.66 -11.13 22.29
CA ILE A 708 -30.01 -11.03 21.77
C ILE A 708 -30.06 -11.47 20.32
N VAL A 709 -31.09 -12.24 19.96
CA VAL A 709 -31.38 -12.65 18.58
C VAL A 709 -32.84 -12.39 18.26
N GLN A 710 -33.12 -11.85 17.08
CA GLN A 710 -34.49 -11.65 16.59
C GLN A 710 -34.87 -12.81 15.67
N LYS A 711 -36.04 -13.41 15.91
CA LYS A 711 -36.60 -14.48 15.10
C LYS A 711 -37.33 -13.95 13.86
N GLY A 712 -37.61 -14.83 12.90
CA GLY A 712 -38.37 -14.53 11.68
C GLY A 712 -39.81 -14.02 11.92
N ASP A 713 -40.40 -14.29 13.09
CA ASP A 713 -41.69 -13.73 13.50
C ASP A 713 -41.59 -12.35 14.16
N GLY A 714 -40.38 -11.80 14.29
CA GLY A 714 -40.09 -10.50 14.89
C GLY A 714 -39.86 -10.54 16.40
N SER A 715 -40.07 -11.68 17.08
CA SER A 715 -39.80 -11.82 18.51
C SER A 715 -38.31 -11.82 18.85
N TRP A 716 -37.96 -11.29 20.02
CA TRP A 716 -36.59 -11.28 20.53
C TRP A 716 -36.39 -12.37 21.57
N VAL A 717 -35.31 -13.13 21.41
CA VAL A 717 -34.77 -14.04 22.41
C VAL A 717 -33.56 -13.40 23.05
N GLU A 718 -33.47 -13.43 24.39
CA GLU A 718 -32.31 -12.96 25.13
C GLU A 718 -31.68 -14.09 25.94
N THR A 719 -30.36 -14.08 26.08
CA THR A 719 -29.60 -15.10 26.82
C THR A 719 -28.48 -14.44 27.61
N ALA A 720 -28.46 -14.63 28.93
CA ALA A 720 -27.50 -13.99 29.82
C ALA A 720 -26.10 -14.62 29.71
N TYR A 721 -25.06 -13.78 29.74
CA TYR A 721 -23.67 -14.24 29.85
C TYR A 721 -23.31 -14.71 31.27
N GLY A 722 -23.91 -14.09 32.29
CA GLY A 722 -23.66 -14.38 33.71
C GLY A 722 -22.42 -13.67 34.28
N ASN A 723 -21.78 -14.27 35.27
CA ASN A 723 -20.65 -13.65 35.97
C ASN A 723 -19.34 -13.68 35.16
N VAL A 724 -18.46 -12.71 35.42
CA VAL A 724 -17.09 -12.63 34.90
C VAL A 724 -16.16 -12.62 36.11
N GLU A 725 -15.15 -13.49 36.09
CA GLU A 725 -14.22 -13.73 37.20
C GLU A 725 -12.86 -13.07 36.96
N GLY A 726 -12.40 -12.20 37.86
CA GLY A 726 -11.09 -11.55 37.70
C GLY A 726 -11.01 -10.67 36.45
N ASN A 727 -9.78 -10.30 36.08
CA ASN A 727 -9.51 -9.26 35.08
C ASN A 727 -9.04 -9.81 33.71
N THR A 728 -9.07 -11.13 33.47
CA THR A 728 -8.63 -11.78 32.22
C THR A 728 -9.80 -12.07 31.28
N TRP A 729 -9.50 -12.44 30.03
CA TRP A 729 -10.55 -12.88 29.11
C TRP A 729 -11.20 -14.18 29.58
N GLN A 730 -12.50 -14.29 29.38
CA GLN A 730 -13.29 -15.50 29.60
C GLN A 730 -14.20 -15.75 28.42
N GLU A 731 -14.19 -16.98 27.91
CA GLU A 731 -15.15 -17.45 26.92
C GLU A 731 -16.19 -18.37 27.58
N LYS A 732 -17.45 -18.24 27.17
CA LYS A 732 -18.52 -19.16 27.55
C LYS A 732 -19.31 -19.62 26.34
N LYS A 733 -19.66 -20.90 26.34
CA LYS A 733 -20.70 -21.49 25.50
C LYS A 733 -22.03 -21.44 26.27
N ILE A 734 -23.05 -20.82 25.68
CA ILE A 734 -24.35 -20.58 26.32
C ILE A 734 -25.46 -21.08 25.40
N VAL A 735 -26.38 -21.88 25.91
CA VAL A 735 -27.54 -22.35 25.14
C VAL A 735 -28.50 -21.18 24.90
N ILE A 736 -28.98 -21.01 23.66
CA ILE A 736 -29.96 -19.96 23.32
C ILE A 736 -31.36 -20.53 23.49
N GLY A 737 -31.90 -20.45 24.71
CA GLY A 737 -33.26 -20.90 25.00
C GLY A 737 -34.30 -20.09 24.23
N GLY A 738 -35.16 -20.75 23.44
CA GLY A 738 -36.19 -20.10 22.61
C GLY A 738 -35.85 -20.02 21.12
N LEU A 739 -34.64 -20.42 20.74
CA LEU A 739 -34.23 -20.67 19.35
C LEU A 739 -34.20 -22.18 19.11
N ALA A 740 -34.78 -22.65 18.02
CA ALA A 740 -34.88 -24.07 17.67
C ALA A 740 -34.58 -24.31 16.18
N GLN A 741 -34.29 -25.56 15.82
CA GLN A 741 -34.13 -25.95 14.42
C GLN A 741 -35.38 -25.57 13.60
N GLY A 742 -35.16 -24.97 12.43
CA GLY A 742 -36.22 -24.44 11.56
C GLY A 742 -36.61 -22.99 11.83
N ASP A 743 -36.13 -22.38 12.93
CA ASP A 743 -36.23 -20.94 13.10
C ASP A 743 -35.29 -20.19 12.13
N VAL A 744 -35.60 -18.92 11.90
CA VAL A 744 -34.78 -17.98 11.13
C VAL A 744 -34.35 -16.84 12.02
N VAL A 745 -33.05 -16.53 12.06
CA VAL A 745 -32.47 -15.38 12.76
C VAL A 745 -32.40 -14.19 11.82
N LYS A 746 -33.11 -13.11 12.16
CA LYS A 746 -33.20 -11.86 11.39
C LYS A 746 -32.29 -10.74 11.89
N ALA A 747 -31.89 -10.80 13.17
CA ALA A 747 -30.92 -9.87 13.73
C ALA A 747 -30.14 -10.51 14.88
N ILE A 748 -28.90 -10.06 15.07
CA ILE A 748 -28.00 -10.45 16.17
C ILE A 748 -27.47 -9.18 16.84
N GLY A 749 -27.44 -9.18 18.17
CA GLY A 749 -26.94 -8.05 18.95
C GLY A 749 -26.61 -8.40 20.39
N LEU A 750 -26.36 -7.35 21.17
CA LEU A 750 -26.08 -7.43 22.59
C LEU A 750 -27.07 -6.57 23.37
N ARG A 751 -27.34 -6.92 24.63
CA ARG A 751 -28.09 -6.08 25.56
C ARG A 751 -27.32 -5.92 26.86
N VAL A 752 -27.25 -4.68 27.36
CA VAL A 752 -26.69 -4.36 28.67
C VAL A 752 -27.83 -4.02 29.62
N LYS A 753 -27.90 -4.66 30.79
CA LYS A 753 -28.85 -4.33 31.87
C LYS A 753 -28.11 -3.94 33.15
N GLY A 754 -28.80 -3.43 34.16
CA GLY A 754 -28.23 -3.23 35.49
C GLY A 754 -28.32 -1.78 35.95
N SER A 755 -27.37 -1.35 36.78
CA SER A 755 -27.41 -0.03 37.42
C SER A 755 -26.01 0.60 37.58
N ASP A 756 -25.02 0.12 36.83
CA ASP A 756 -23.68 0.69 36.81
C ASP A 756 -23.67 1.95 35.92
N ASP A 757 -23.51 3.12 36.52
CA ASP A 757 -23.46 4.40 35.78
C ASP A 757 -22.19 4.52 34.91
N ASN A 758 -21.16 3.68 35.14
CA ASN A 758 -19.90 3.64 34.38
C ASN A 758 -19.58 2.23 33.89
N TYR A 759 -20.58 1.57 33.31
CA TYR A 759 -20.42 0.26 32.68
C TYR A 759 -19.26 0.28 31.68
N LYS A 760 -18.39 -0.72 31.77
CA LYS A 760 -17.32 -0.99 30.79
C LYS A 760 -17.13 -2.50 30.66
N LEU A 761 -17.22 -3.00 29.44
CA LEU A 761 -16.96 -4.40 29.11
C LEU A 761 -16.35 -4.50 27.71
N LEU A 762 -15.30 -5.31 27.55
CA LEU A 762 -14.79 -5.72 26.25
C LEU A 762 -15.44 -7.04 25.83
N VAL A 763 -15.78 -7.17 24.55
CA VAL A 763 -16.32 -8.36 23.90
C VAL A 763 -15.42 -8.69 22.72
N GLY A 764 -14.71 -9.81 22.80
CA GLY A 764 -13.71 -10.24 21.81
C GLY A 764 -14.17 -11.41 20.94
N LYS A 765 -15.38 -11.92 21.19
CA LYS A 765 -16.03 -12.94 20.35
C LYS A 765 -17.55 -12.88 20.52
N LEU A 766 -18.27 -13.00 19.41
CA LEU A 766 -19.70 -13.28 19.34
C LEU A 766 -19.94 -14.28 18.21
N GLU A 767 -20.27 -15.52 18.57
CA GLU A 767 -20.61 -16.59 17.63
C GLU A 767 -22.00 -17.12 17.95
N ILE A 768 -22.84 -17.32 16.92
CA ILE A 768 -24.12 -18.04 16.98
C ILE A 768 -23.98 -19.27 16.08
N ASN A 769 -24.16 -20.45 16.63
CA ASN A 769 -23.89 -21.72 15.95
C ASN A 769 -24.90 -22.78 16.42
N ASP A 770 -25.04 -23.87 15.67
CA ASP A 770 -25.89 -25.02 15.98
C ASP A 770 -25.06 -26.31 15.87
N ASP A 771 -25.68 -27.47 15.70
CA ASP A 771 -24.97 -28.75 15.55
C ASP A 771 -24.53 -29.09 14.11
N VAL A 772 -24.65 -28.16 13.14
CA VAL A 772 -24.22 -28.40 11.76
C VAL A 772 -22.75 -28.78 11.71
N LYS A 773 -22.38 -29.71 10.83
CA LYS A 773 -20.97 -30.07 10.60
C LYS A 773 -20.63 -30.02 9.13
N ALA A 774 -19.44 -29.54 8.82
CA ALA A 774 -18.87 -29.53 7.49
C ALA A 774 -17.39 -29.92 7.57
N THR A 775 -16.90 -30.65 6.56
CA THR A 775 -15.49 -31.02 6.48
C THR A 775 -14.80 -30.05 5.51
N PRO A 776 -13.75 -29.34 5.93
CA PRO A 776 -13.04 -28.43 5.06
C PRO A 776 -12.08 -29.20 4.15
N ALA A 777 -11.88 -28.67 2.94
CA ALA A 777 -10.80 -29.11 2.06
C ALA A 777 -9.45 -28.91 2.76
N ALA A 778 -8.58 -29.91 2.68
CA ALA A 778 -7.26 -29.88 3.28
C ALA A 778 -6.32 -28.95 2.51
N VAL A 779 -5.40 -28.34 3.24
CA VAL A 779 -4.26 -27.59 2.71
C VAL A 779 -3.27 -28.55 2.03
N THR A 780 -2.66 -28.12 0.93
CA THR A 780 -1.57 -28.81 0.23
C THR A 780 -0.51 -27.81 -0.21
N ASP A 781 0.69 -28.28 -0.55
CA ASP A 781 1.76 -27.46 -1.15
C ASP A 781 2.07 -26.17 -0.38
N LEU A 782 2.17 -26.26 0.95
CA LEU A 782 2.59 -25.11 1.77
C LEU A 782 4.02 -24.72 1.43
N ASN A 783 4.20 -23.48 1.03
CA ASN A 783 5.49 -22.86 0.72
C ASN A 783 5.75 -21.66 1.64
N VAL A 784 7.02 -21.45 1.98
CA VAL A 784 7.46 -20.41 2.90
C VAL A 784 8.68 -19.70 2.34
N GLU A 785 8.58 -18.39 2.15
CA GLU A 785 9.72 -17.53 1.86
C GLU A 785 10.18 -16.82 3.13
N ILE A 786 11.43 -17.05 3.51
CA ILE A 786 12.05 -16.45 4.68
C ILE A 786 12.49 -15.02 4.35
N LYS A 787 12.05 -14.07 5.18
CA LYS A 787 12.37 -12.65 5.10
C LYS A 787 12.97 -12.18 6.41
N GLN A 788 13.83 -11.16 6.37
CA GLN A 788 14.38 -10.47 7.56
C GLN A 788 14.87 -11.42 8.68
N GLU A 789 15.58 -12.49 8.33
CA GLU A 789 16.09 -13.44 9.33
C GLU A 789 17.21 -12.80 10.17
N THR A 790 17.08 -12.96 11.48
CA THR A 790 18.06 -12.59 12.50
C THR A 790 18.41 -13.82 13.34
N LYS A 791 19.35 -13.68 14.28
CA LYS A 791 19.68 -14.69 15.28
C LYS A 791 18.45 -15.19 16.07
N THR A 792 17.50 -14.30 16.38
CA THR A 792 16.36 -14.59 17.26
C THR A 792 15.00 -14.18 16.69
N SER A 793 14.90 -13.98 15.38
CA SER A 793 13.61 -13.77 14.70
C SER A 793 13.67 -14.02 13.20
N LEU A 794 12.51 -14.17 12.56
CA LEU A 794 12.34 -14.08 11.11
C LEU A 794 10.93 -13.62 10.74
N THR A 795 10.74 -13.18 9.50
CA THR A 795 9.43 -12.97 8.88
C THR A 795 9.16 -14.09 7.87
N ALA A 796 7.94 -14.62 7.84
CA ALA A 796 7.53 -15.69 6.93
C ALA A 796 6.45 -15.23 5.95
N LYS A 797 6.74 -15.23 4.65
CA LYS A 797 5.75 -15.05 3.57
C LYS A 797 5.29 -16.42 3.11
N LEU A 798 4.00 -16.71 3.24
CA LEU A 798 3.40 -18.03 3.07
C LEU A 798 2.45 -18.03 1.87
N TRP A 799 2.39 -19.15 1.14
CA TRP A 799 1.34 -19.46 0.18
C TRP A 799 1.14 -20.97 0.05
N TRP A 800 -0.06 -21.40 -0.32
CA TRP A 800 -0.43 -22.80 -0.39
C TRP A 800 -1.56 -23.04 -1.39
N ASN A 801 -1.87 -24.31 -1.62
CA ASN A 801 -3.04 -24.77 -2.35
C ASN A 801 -4.02 -25.46 -1.39
N THR A 802 -5.19 -25.83 -1.91
CA THR A 802 -6.13 -26.70 -1.21
C THR A 802 -6.62 -27.80 -2.12
N THR A 803 -7.21 -28.83 -1.51
CA THR A 803 -7.94 -29.88 -2.21
C THR A 803 -9.33 -29.43 -2.72
N ALA A 804 -9.69 -28.16 -2.52
CA ALA A 804 -10.96 -27.63 -3.03
C ALA A 804 -10.95 -27.64 -4.56
N THR A 805 -12.06 -28.04 -5.16
CA THR A 805 -12.22 -28.08 -6.62
C THR A 805 -13.12 -26.93 -7.06
N ALA A 806 -12.68 -26.16 -8.05
CA ALA A 806 -13.47 -25.10 -8.64
C ALA A 806 -14.69 -25.67 -9.37
N THR A 807 -15.89 -25.21 -9.02
CA THR A 807 -17.13 -25.58 -9.72
C THR A 807 -17.78 -24.38 -10.41
N LYS A 808 -17.87 -23.22 -9.73
CA LYS A 808 -18.48 -22.00 -10.27
C LYS A 808 -17.59 -21.34 -11.34
N ARG A 809 -16.27 -21.35 -11.14
CA ARG A 809 -15.27 -20.79 -12.06
C ARG A 809 -14.25 -21.84 -12.47
N ALA A 810 -14.72 -23.07 -12.76
CA ALA A 810 -13.89 -24.21 -13.15
C ALA A 810 -12.97 -23.89 -14.34
N ASP A 811 -13.49 -23.19 -15.35
CA ASP A 811 -12.70 -22.80 -16.53
C ASP A 811 -11.52 -21.88 -16.19
N TRP A 812 -11.56 -21.15 -15.07
CA TRP A 812 -10.48 -20.26 -14.62
C TRP A 812 -9.64 -20.85 -13.48
N ASP A 813 -9.89 -22.13 -13.14
CA ASP A 813 -9.26 -22.78 -11.99
C ASP A 813 -9.36 -21.96 -10.69
N LEU A 814 -10.47 -21.24 -10.52
CA LEU A 814 -10.72 -20.43 -9.31
C LEU A 814 -11.71 -21.16 -8.41
N ALA A 815 -11.16 -21.89 -7.43
CA ALA A 815 -11.94 -22.49 -6.36
C ALA A 815 -12.20 -21.46 -5.27
N TYR A 816 -13.46 -21.17 -4.98
CA TYR A 816 -13.84 -20.36 -3.83
C TYR A 816 -13.73 -21.16 -2.54
N ASN A 817 -13.35 -20.52 -1.43
CA ASN A 817 -13.23 -21.17 -0.11
C ASN A 817 -14.50 -21.95 0.27
N LYS A 818 -15.68 -21.38 -0.01
CA LYS A 818 -16.97 -22.03 0.26
C LYS A 818 -17.19 -23.34 -0.50
N GLU A 819 -16.57 -23.53 -1.67
CA GLU A 819 -16.67 -24.78 -2.44
C GLU A 819 -15.86 -25.92 -1.76
N GLY A 820 -14.88 -25.55 -0.95
CA GLY A 820 -14.14 -26.45 -0.07
C GLY A 820 -14.64 -26.47 1.37
N ASN A 821 -15.80 -25.87 1.70
CA ASN A 821 -16.26 -25.65 3.08
C ASN A 821 -15.20 -24.99 3.99
N ILE A 822 -14.38 -24.09 3.45
CA ILE A 822 -13.37 -23.35 4.20
C ILE A 822 -13.96 -22.00 4.60
N ASP A 823 -13.90 -21.65 5.88
CA ASP A 823 -14.18 -20.31 6.37
C ASP A 823 -12.91 -19.43 6.29
N HIS A 824 -11.85 -19.91 6.92
CA HIS A 824 -10.53 -19.30 6.93
C HIS A 824 -9.42 -20.35 7.14
N PHE A 825 -8.18 -19.89 7.09
CA PHE A 825 -7.00 -20.66 7.45
C PHE A 825 -6.41 -20.14 8.76
N GLU A 826 -5.99 -21.05 9.63
CA GLU A 826 -5.19 -20.74 10.81
C GLU A 826 -3.71 -20.95 10.48
N ILE A 827 -2.87 -19.99 10.88
CA ILE A 827 -1.43 -20.05 10.77
C ILE A 827 -0.87 -20.43 12.13
N LEU A 828 -0.10 -21.51 12.16
CA LEU A 828 0.36 -22.17 13.36
C LEU A 828 1.88 -22.08 13.46
N TYR A 829 2.38 -21.99 14.69
CA TYR A 829 3.80 -22.00 15.01
C TYR A 829 4.08 -23.00 16.13
N LYS A 830 5.24 -23.65 16.06
CA LYS A 830 5.82 -24.40 17.18
C LYS A 830 7.35 -24.40 17.10
N ASN A 831 8.01 -24.60 18.23
CA ASN A 831 9.46 -24.79 18.31
C ASN A 831 9.79 -26.27 18.57
N GLY A 832 10.44 -26.93 17.62
CA GLY A 832 10.68 -28.38 17.64
C GLY A 832 9.49 -29.20 17.12
N GLU A 833 9.74 -30.47 16.80
CA GLU A 833 8.72 -31.42 16.32
C GLU A 833 7.55 -31.58 17.31
N ASP A 834 7.87 -31.59 18.61
CA ASP A 834 6.93 -31.79 19.73
C ASP A 834 6.64 -30.49 20.50
N GLY A 835 6.95 -29.35 19.90
CA GLY A 835 6.71 -28.04 20.50
C GLY A 835 5.23 -27.73 20.66
N LYS A 836 4.92 -26.95 21.71
CA LYS A 836 3.57 -26.40 21.93
C LYS A 836 3.14 -25.58 20.71
N VAL A 837 1.92 -25.83 20.22
CA VAL A 837 1.38 -25.12 19.05
C VAL A 837 0.73 -23.82 19.48
N SER A 838 1.02 -22.74 18.75
CA SER A 838 0.38 -21.43 18.92
C SER A 838 -0.19 -20.95 17.59
N GLU A 839 -1.37 -20.35 17.61
CA GLU A 839 -1.87 -19.61 16.44
C GLU A 839 -1.21 -18.23 16.37
N VAL A 840 -0.59 -17.93 15.24
CA VAL A 840 0.21 -16.71 15.01
C VAL A 840 -0.39 -15.78 13.96
N GLY A 841 -1.52 -16.19 13.37
CA GLY A 841 -2.22 -15.47 12.33
C GLY A 841 -3.42 -16.27 11.82
N ARG A 842 -4.32 -15.61 11.11
CA ARG A 842 -5.39 -16.26 10.34
C ARG A 842 -5.74 -15.43 9.11
N THR A 843 -6.21 -16.06 8.04
CA THR A 843 -6.51 -15.36 6.79
C THR A 843 -7.56 -16.10 5.96
N THR A 844 -8.28 -15.43 5.08
CA THR A 844 -9.14 -16.08 4.06
C THR A 844 -8.45 -16.26 2.71
N THR A 845 -7.34 -15.58 2.47
CA THR A 845 -6.52 -15.75 1.26
C THR A 845 -5.69 -17.02 1.32
N TRP A 846 -5.20 -17.49 0.16
CA TRP A 846 -4.30 -18.66 0.06
C TRP A 846 -2.81 -18.27 0.20
N GLY A 847 -2.56 -17.16 0.87
CA GLY A 847 -1.24 -16.65 1.17
C GLY A 847 -1.30 -15.51 2.19
N THR A 848 -0.29 -15.39 3.05
CA THR A 848 -0.22 -14.37 4.09
C THR A 848 1.22 -14.09 4.51
N LEU A 849 1.43 -13.01 5.25
CA LEU A 849 2.69 -12.69 5.90
C LEU A 849 2.55 -12.87 7.42
N VAL A 850 3.51 -13.53 8.06
CA VAL A 850 3.67 -13.52 9.52
C VAL A 850 4.95 -12.75 9.85
N PRO A 851 4.84 -11.48 10.27
CA PRO A 851 5.99 -10.62 10.55
C PRO A 851 6.65 -10.98 11.87
N ASN A 852 7.98 -10.94 11.90
CA ASN A 852 8.81 -10.99 13.11
C ASN A 852 8.39 -12.07 14.13
N ILE A 853 8.33 -13.33 13.69
CA ILE A 853 8.25 -14.50 14.55
C ILE A 853 9.49 -14.49 15.45
N GLU A 854 9.31 -14.50 16.76
CA GLU A 854 10.37 -14.34 17.76
C GLU A 854 10.82 -15.70 18.30
N PHE A 855 12.11 -15.85 18.57
CA PHE A 855 12.73 -17.05 19.14
C PHE A 855 13.28 -16.77 20.53
N GLU A 856 13.23 -17.76 21.41
CA GLU A 856 13.82 -17.69 22.74
C GLU A 856 15.34 -17.88 22.69
N SER A 857 15.82 -18.63 21.68
CA SER A 857 17.24 -18.99 21.53
C SER A 857 17.68 -19.08 20.06
N GLU A 858 18.97 -18.87 19.80
CA GLU A 858 19.62 -19.15 18.50
C GLU A 858 19.52 -20.64 18.11
N ALA A 859 19.35 -21.53 19.11
CA ALA A 859 19.22 -22.97 18.92
C ALA A 859 17.78 -23.43 18.60
N ASP A 860 16.81 -22.50 18.57
CA ASP A 860 15.42 -22.83 18.28
C ASP A 860 15.27 -23.38 16.86
N ARG A 861 14.39 -24.39 16.75
CA ARG A 861 14.08 -25.11 15.52
C ARG A 861 12.63 -24.84 15.12
N PRO A 862 12.34 -23.69 14.51
CA PRO A 862 10.97 -23.24 14.26
C PRO A 862 10.27 -24.03 13.16
N PHE A 863 8.98 -24.30 13.37
CA PHE A 863 8.06 -24.85 12.37
C PHE A 863 6.89 -23.89 12.18
N ILE A 864 6.46 -23.73 10.92
CA ILE A 864 5.22 -23.02 10.59
C ILE A 864 4.24 -23.98 9.93
N GLY A 865 2.96 -23.84 10.26
CA GLY A 865 1.92 -24.70 9.72
C GLY A 865 0.69 -23.93 9.31
N VAL A 866 -0.10 -24.54 8.44
CA VAL A 866 -1.39 -24.00 7.98
C VAL A 866 -2.44 -25.11 8.01
N ARG A 867 -3.63 -24.79 8.50
CA ARG A 867 -4.81 -25.66 8.39
C ARG A 867 -6.04 -24.88 7.97
N SER A 868 -6.98 -25.56 7.33
CA SER A 868 -8.30 -25.02 7.02
C SER A 868 -9.23 -25.16 8.23
N VAL A 869 -9.96 -24.08 8.54
CA VAL A 869 -11.10 -24.08 9.46
C VAL A 869 -12.37 -24.14 8.63
N SER A 870 -13.30 -25.00 9.00
CA SER A 870 -14.52 -25.17 8.22
C SER A 870 -15.53 -24.06 8.43
N THR A 871 -16.45 -23.91 7.48
CA THR A 871 -17.66 -23.06 7.56
C THR A 871 -18.56 -23.35 8.76
N ASP A 872 -18.38 -24.47 9.47
CA ASP A 872 -19.07 -24.76 10.73
C ASP A 872 -18.37 -24.20 11.98
N LEU A 873 -17.18 -23.61 11.81
CA LEU A 873 -16.31 -23.00 12.82
C LEU A 873 -15.84 -23.92 13.96
N LYS A 874 -15.96 -25.24 13.77
CA LYS A 874 -15.60 -26.24 14.80
C LYS A 874 -15.01 -27.54 14.26
N THR A 875 -14.94 -27.69 12.94
CA THR A 875 -14.23 -28.78 12.25
C THR A 875 -13.02 -28.22 11.51
N TYR A 876 -11.93 -28.98 11.52
CA TYR A 876 -10.62 -28.54 11.02
C TYR A 876 -10.01 -29.59 10.10
N SER A 877 -9.18 -29.15 9.14
CA SER A 877 -8.28 -30.06 8.43
C SER A 877 -7.07 -30.41 9.32
N ALA A 878 -6.35 -31.48 8.97
CA ALA A 878 -5.01 -31.66 9.51
C ALA A 878 -4.11 -30.48 9.10
N PRO A 879 -3.20 -30.03 9.99
CA PRO A 879 -2.24 -29.00 9.64
C PRO A 879 -1.10 -29.55 8.77
N VAL A 880 -0.71 -28.79 7.76
CA VAL A 880 0.50 -29.02 6.97
C VAL A 880 1.63 -28.20 7.58
N TRP A 881 2.79 -28.80 7.81
CA TRP A 881 3.93 -28.17 8.48
C TRP A 881 5.16 -28.09 7.59
N VAL A 882 5.91 -26.99 7.73
CA VAL A 882 7.22 -26.78 7.13
C VAL A 882 8.20 -26.42 8.25
N GLU A 883 9.34 -27.12 8.29
CA GLU A 883 10.46 -26.75 9.14
C GLU A 883 11.16 -25.53 8.53
N LEU A 884 11.37 -24.49 9.31
CA LEU A 884 12.04 -23.27 8.85
C LEU A 884 13.55 -23.41 9.09
N ALA A 885 14.22 -24.13 8.19
CA ALA A 885 15.67 -24.34 8.27
C ALA A 885 16.41 -23.00 8.41
N ARG A 886 17.10 -22.84 9.54
CA ARG A 886 17.79 -21.61 9.94
C ARG A 886 19.15 -21.52 9.26
N ALA A 887 19.53 -20.31 8.87
CA ALA A 887 20.88 -20.09 8.35
C ALA A 887 21.95 -20.20 9.46
N GLU A 888 23.22 -20.27 9.05
CA GLU A 888 24.36 -20.28 9.96
C GLU A 888 24.34 -19.05 10.88
N GLN A 889 24.35 -19.27 12.20
CA GLN A 889 24.10 -18.22 13.19
C GLN A 889 25.19 -17.13 13.22
N ASP A 890 26.43 -17.44 12.84
CA ASP A 890 27.52 -16.47 12.70
C ASP A 890 27.33 -15.51 11.52
N LYS A 891 26.46 -15.88 10.57
CA LYS A 891 26.11 -15.05 9.42
C LYS A 891 24.88 -14.16 9.65
N LEU A 892 24.10 -14.44 10.68
CA LEU A 892 22.85 -13.72 10.96
C LEU A 892 23.10 -12.48 11.84
N PRO A 893 22.43 -11.35 11.54
CA PRO A 893 22.50 -10.16 12.37
C PRO A 893 21.78 -10.38 13.70
N ALA A 894 22.16 -9.61 14.72
CA ALA A 894 21.38 -9.52 15.94
C ALA A 894 20.03 -8.86 15.63
N LYS A 895 18.98 -9.31 16.33
CA LYS A 895 17.67 -8.67 16.25
C LYS A 895 17.77 -7.23 16.78
N LYS A 896 17.29 -6.26 16.00
CA LYS A 896 17.16 -4.86 16.45
C LYS A 896 16.07 -4.78 17.54
N ASP A 897 16.36 -4.12 18.67
CA ASP A 897 15.34 -3.87 19.69
C ASP A 897 14.41 -2.75 19.19
N LEU A 898 13.20 -3.13 18.79
CA LEU A 898 12.16 -2.22 18.34
C LEU A 898 11.12 -1.96 19.44
N SER A 899 11.42 -2.25 20.71
CA SER A 899 10.44 -2.14 21.79
C SER A 899 9.88 -0.74 21.98
N TYR A 900 10.64 0.30 21.62
CA TYR A 900 10.22 1.72 21.67
C TYR A 900 9.40 2.19 20.46
N GLY A 901 9.04 1.27 19.57
CA GLY A 901 8.39 1.59 18.30
C GLY A 901 9.31 2.31 17.32
N VAL A 902 8.96 2.21 16.05
CA VAL A 902 9.70 2.82 14.93
C VAL A 902 9.23 4.26 14.73
N SER A 903 10.15 5.18 14.37
CA SER A 903 9.83 6.57 14.01
C SER A 903 10.63 6.98 12.77
N GLU A 904 10.07 6.78 11.58
CA GLU A 904 10.81 6.89 10.31
C GLU A 904 10.15 7.89 9.36
N ILE A 905 10.85 8.32 8.32
CA ILE A 905 10.24 9.10 7.23
C ILE A 905 9.23 8.24 6.47
N ASN A 906 8.06 8.81 6.14
CA ASN A 906 7.13 8.13 5.24
C ASN A 906 7.79 7.93 3.87
N PRO A 907 8.05 6.69 3.42
CA PRO A 907 8.71 6.42 2.14
C PRO A 907 7.87 6.86 0.94
N ASN A 908 6.57 7.10 1.13
CA ASN A 908 5.63 7.51 0.09
C ASN A 908 5.37 9.03 0.07
N ALA A 909 6.07 9.82 0.89
CA ALA A 909 5.89 11.27 0.93
C ALA A 909 6.42 11.93 -0.34
N GLU A 910 5.68 12.91 -0.86
CA GLU A 910 6.14 13.69 -2.01
C GLU A 910 7.42 14.47 -1.67
N GLY A 911 8.48 14.30 -2.46
CA GLY A 911 9.80 14.90 -2.23
C GLY A 911 10.67 14.14 -1.20
N VAL A 912 10.29 12.92 -0.82
CA VAL A 912 11.03 12.10 0.15
C VAL A 912 12.50 11.87 -0.22
N ASP A 913 12.82 11.70 -1.50
CA ASP A 913 14.20 11.43 -1.91
C ASP A 913 15.13 12.61 -1.70
N ILE A 914 14.63 13.83 -1.86
CA ILE A 914 15.37 15.04 -1.49
C ILE A 914 15.44 15.16 0.03
N ALA A 915 14.32 14.95 0.74
CA ALA A 915 14.29 14.98 2.20
C ALA A 915 15.30 14.03 2.84
N ARG A 916 15.44 12.80 2.32
CA ARG A 916 16.42 11.79 2.77
C ARG A 916 17.86 12.29 2.72
N LYS A 917 18.18 13.21 1.81
CA LYS A 917 19.52 13.77 1.66
C LYS A 917 19.80 14.94 2.60
N ILE A 918 18.78 15.76 2.90
CA ILE A 918 18.98 17.08 3.49
C ILE A 918 18.29 17.31 4.84
N ARG A 919 17.33 16.46 5.22
CA ARG A 919 16.57 16.62 6.48
C ARG A 919 17.15 15.72 7.56
N PHE A 920 18.22 16.16 8.21
CA PHE A 920 18.83 15.47 9.35
C PHE A 920 19.45 16.42 10.37
N VAL A 921 19.63 15.92 11.59
CA VAL A 921 20.29 16.64 12.69
C VAL A 921 21.81 16.47 12.59
N THR A 922 22.55 17.57 12.64
CA THR A 922 24.02 17.58 12.58
C THR A 922 24.67 17.66 13.96
N LYS A 923 23.96 18.16 14.98
CA LYS A 923 24.47 18.25 16.35
C LYS A 923 23.36 18.20 17.39
N VAL A 924 23.56 17.41 18.44
CA VAL A 924 22.76 17.43 19.67
C VAL A 924 23.69 17.44 20.86
N THR A 925 23.55 18.42 21.76
CA THR A 925 24.35 18.47 23.00
C THR A 925 23.50 18.86 24.20
N THR A 926 23.79 18.31 25.38
CA THR A 926 23.16 18.76 26.63
C THR A 926 24.15 19.38 27.60
N THR A 927 23.66 20.22 28.52
CA THR A 927 24.40 20.63 29.72
C THR A 927 23.48 20.62 30.93
N GLY A 928 24.08 20.46 32.13
CA GLY A 928 23.34 20.44 33.39
C GLY A 928 22.95 19.05 33.90
N ALA A 929 23.31 17.96 33.19
CA ALA A 929 23.15 16.57 33.64
C ALA A 929 24.48 15.98 34.17
N ASP A 930 24.44 14.84 34.88
CA ASP A 930 25.63 14.13 35.40
C ASP A 930 26.52 13.63 34.25
N GLN A 931 25.89 13.12 33.20
CA GLN A 931 26.51 12.80 31.92
C GLN A 931 25.66 13.43 30.84
N ASN A 932 26.30 14.12 29.90
CA ASN A 932 25.62 14.89 28.86
C ASN A 932 25.74 14.20 27.49
N ILE A 933 24.72 14.41 26.65
CA ILE A 933 24.75 14.02 25.25
C ILE A 933 25.76 14.90 24.52
N ASP A 934 26.56 14.28 23.66
CA ASP A 934 27.42 14.94 22.68
C ASP A 934 27.41 14.14 21.38
N TYR A 935 26.50 14.50 20.47
CA TYR A 935 26.30 13.84 19.18
C TYR A 935 26.61 14.80 18.03
N SER A 936 27.22 14.27 16.97
CA SER A 936 27.46 15.02 15.73
C SER A 936 27.40 14.13 14.49
N ALA A 937 26.96 14.69 13.36
CA ALA A 937 26.90 14.02 12.07
C ALA A 937 27.14 15.02 10.93
N THR A 938 27.71 14.53 9.82
CA THR A 938 27.96 15.30 8.59
C THR A 938 27.16 14.81 7.39
N THR A 939 26.55 13.62 7.49
CA THR A 939 25.75 13.00 6.42
C THR A 939 24.40 12.56 6.97
N ALA A 940 23.41 12.49 6.08
CA ALA A 940 22.13 11.89 6.40
C ALA A 940 22.27 10.37 6.66
N PRO A 941 21.30 9.74 7.36
CA PRO A 941 21.26 8.29 7.53
C PRO A 941 21.28 7.56 6.18
N ALA A 942 22.24 6.64 6.01
CA ALA A 942 22.46 5.96 4.73
C ALA A 942 21.34 4.96 4.37
N ASP A 943 20.58 4.50 5.36
CA ASP A 943 19.45 3.58 5.14
C ASP A 943 18.18 4.27 4.62
N GLY A 944 18.17 5.60 4.53
CA GLY A 944 17.06 6.39 4.02
C GLY A 944 15.81 6.40 4.92
N THR A 945 15.92 5.89 6.15
CA THR A 945 14.83 5.87 7.13
C THR A 945 14.61 7.23 7.81
N GLN A 946 15.63 8.11 7.76
CA GLN A 946 15.73 9.31 8.57
C GLN A 946 15.53 9.07 10.07
N TYR A 947 15.86 7.86 10.53
CA TYR A 947 15.89 7.49 11.94
C TYR A 947 17.33 7.17 12.35
N VAL A 948 17.78 7.74 13.47
CA VAL A 948 19.12 7.50 14.01
C VAL A 948 19.01 6.87 15.41
N ASP A 949 19.62 5.71 15.58
CA ASP A 949 19.89 5.13 16.90
C ASP A 949 21.25 5.66 17.41
N ALA A 950 21.22 6.70 18.24
CA ALA A 950 22.40 7.30 18.88
C ALA A 950 22.45 6.95 20.37
N THR A 951 22.04 5.72 20.72
CA THR A 951 21.76 5.36 22.12
C THR A 951 23.01 5.02 22.92
N ASP A 952 24.16 4.95 22.25
CA ASP A 952 25.50 4.99 22.80
C ASP A 952 25.90 6.39 23.32
N HIS A 953 25.26 7.47 22.84
CA HIS A 953 25.40 8.82 23.38
C HIS A 953 24.47 9.04 24.58
N MET A 954 24.96 8.68 25.77
CA MET A 954 24.17 8.60 27.00
C MET A 954 23.90 9.96 27.69
N LEU A 955 22.67 10.15 28.16
CA LEU A 955 22.28 11.16 29.16
C LEU A 955 22.11 10.48 30.53
N THR A 956 22.82 10.94 31.56
CA THR A 956 22.60 10.48 32.94
C THR A 956 22.10 11.63 33.79
N ILE A 957 20.92 11.47 34.41
CA ILE A 957 20.17 12.57 35.02
C ILE A 957 19.40 12.14 36.28
N ASN A 958 19.28 13.04 37.26
CA ASN A 958 18.49 12.82 38.46
C ASN A 958 17.02 13.28 38.29
N GLN A 959 16.10 12.65 39.00
CA GLN A 959 14.72 13.12 39.21
C GLN A 959 14.72 14.60 39.64
N GLY A 960 13.85 15.41 39.04
CA GLY A 960 13.70 16.85 39.29
C GLY A 960 14.77 17.74 38.64
N GLN A 961 15.77 17.18 37.95
CA GLN A 961 16.88 17.94 37.39
C GLN A 961 16.50 18.63 36.07
N THR A 962 17.00 19.86 35.88
CA THR A 962 16.82 20.65 34.65
C THR A 962 18.00 20.46 33.71
N VAL A 963 17.73 20.24 32.42
CA VAL A 963 18.74 20.10 31.36
C VAL A 963 18.56 21.19 30.32
N LYS A 964 19.67 21.73 29.86
CA LYS A 964 19.73 22.58 28.67
C LYS A 964 20.11 21.73 27.47
N LEU A 965 19.30 21.74 26.42
CA LEU A 965 19.47 20.99 25.18
C LEU A 965 19.75 21.95 24.03
N PHE A 966 20.73 21.64 23.20
CA PHE A 966 21.04 22.33 21.94
C PHE A 966 20.91 21.37 20.76
N ILE A 967 20.25 21.82 19.69
CA ILE A 967 20.03 21.06 18.46
C ILE A 967 20.42 21.91 17.25
N LYS A 968 21.18 21.35 16.32
CA LYS A 968 21.48 21.95 15.01
C LYS A 968 21.21 20.93 13.89
N CYS A 969 20.65 21.40 12.78
CA CYS A 969 20.29 20.62 11.60
C CYS A 969 21.23 20.93 10.42
N TYR A 970 21.18 20.12 9.37
CA TYR A 970 21.93 20.38 8.14
C TYR A 970 21.51 21.69 7.47
N ASP A 971 22.48 22.51 7.07
CA ASP A 971 22.22 23.82 6.49
C ASP A 971 22.02 23.72 4.98
N THR A 972 20.80 24.01 4.52
CA THR A 972 20.44 23.98 3.09
C THR A 972 20.50 25.35 2.42
N SER A 973 21.07 26.37 3.10
CA SER A 973 21.16 27.73 2.57
C SER A 973 22.08 27.87 1.35
N ASP A 974 23.02 26.95 1.18
CA ASP A 974 23.92 26.87 0.03
C ASP A 974 23.30 26.18 -1.19
N LEU A 975 22.08 25.63 -1.03
CA LEU A 975 21.35 24.88 -2.05
C LEU A 975 22.10 23.63 -2.55
N VAL A 976 22.89 22.99 -1.70
CA VAL A 976 23.60 21.76 -2.04
C VAL A 976 23.40 20.71 -0.95
N ALA A 977 23.04 19.49 -1.34
CA ALA A 977 22.98 18.35 -0.44
C ALA A 977 24.39 17.81 -0.11
N PRO A 978 24.56 17.01 0.96
CA PRO A 978 25.88 16.46 1.33
C PRO A 978 26.55 15.62 0.23
N ASP A 979 25.75 15.01 -0.66
CA ASP A 979 26.22 14.22 -1.81
C ASP A 979 26.53 15.07 -3.05
N GLY A 980 26.45 16.40 -2.95
CA GLY A 980 26.68 17.34 -4.04
C GLY A 980 25.44 17.63 -4.90
N THR A 981 24.27 17.03 -4.61
CA THR A 981 23.04 17.29 -5.37
C THR A 981 22.61 18.76 -5.19
N ALA A 982 22.43 19.49 -6.30
CA ALA A 982 21.88 20.85 -6.27
C ALA A 982 20.39 20.85 -5.89
N LEU A 983 19.98 21.80 -5.06
CA LEU A 983 18.62 21.97 -4.56
C LEU A 983 17.94 23.15 -5.27
N ALA A 984 16.66 23.00 -5.63
CA ALA A 984 15.89 24.08 -6.27
C ALA A 984 15.52 25.21 -5.29
N SER A 985 15.44 24.89 -3.99
CA SER A 985 15.19 25.82 -2.90
C SER A 985 15.73 25.21 -1.60
N PRO A 986 15.95 26.00 -0.53
CA PRO A 986 16.20 25.41 0.78
C PRO A 986 14.98 24.54 1.13
N ASP A 987 15.19 23.32 1.62
CA ASP A 987 14.12 22.39 2.02
C ASP A 987 14.53 21.44 3.17
N GLY A 988 15.49 21.87 3.99
CA GLY A 988 15.94 21.11 5.15
C GLY A 988 14.93 21.11 6.31
N LEU A 989 15.39 20.70 7.50
CA LEU A 989 14.54 20.67 8.70
C LEU A 989 14.02 22.05 9.12
N ARG A 990 14.45 23.15 8.49
CA ARG A 990 13.82 24.48 8.65
C ARG A 990 12.32 24.48 8.38
N TYR A 991 11.78 23.62 7.51
CA TYR A 991 10.33 23.55 7.28
C TYR A 991 9.62 22.52 8.15
N CYS A 992 10.33 21.98 9.13
CA CYS A 992 9.77 21.11 10.15
C CYS A 992 9.53 21.90 11.44
N PHE A 993 8.80 21.26 12.35
CA PHE A 993 8.84 21.53 13.77
C PHE A 993 9.19 20.22 14.48
N GLY A 994 9.61 20.29 15.74
CA GLY A 994 10.09 19.11 16.46
C GLY A 994 9.73 19.09 17.93
N GLY A 995 9.98 17.96 18.57
CA GLY A 995 9.78 17.76 20.00
C GLY A 995 10.59 16.58 20.54
N GLY A 996 10.67 16.49 21.85
CA GLY A 996 11.39 15.43 22.54
C GLY A 996 10.51 14.68 23.53
N TRP A 997 10.60 13.36 23.53
CA TRP A 997 9.88 12.45 24.44
C TRP A 997 10.87 11.63 25.25
N LEU A 998 10.59 11.46 26.53
CA LEU A 998 11.35 10.58 27.41
C LEU A 998 10.40 9.56 28.02
N ASP A 999 10.72 8.27 27.97
CA ASP A 999 9.93 7.24 28.65
C ASP A 999 10.11 7.38 30.16
N LEU A 1000 9.17 8.07 30.80
CA LEU A 1000 9.23 8.45 32.21
C LEU A 1000 8.64 7.37 33.11
N ASN A 1001 7.85 6.44 32.57
CA ASN A 1001 7.24 5.34 33.32
C ASN A 1001 7.92 3.97 33.08
N GLY A 1002 8.92 3.93 32.18
CA GLY A 1002 9.73 2.78 31.81
C GLY A 1002 8.94 1.62 31.25
N ASN A 1003 7.91 1.90 30.45
CA ASN A 1003 7.08 0.89 29.76
C ASN A 1003 7.53 0.64 28.31
N LYS A 1004 8.60 1.31 27.87
CA LYS A 1004 9.12 1.26 26.49
C LYS A 1004 8.13 1.81 25.46
N MET A 1005 7.19 2.66 25.87
CA MET A 1005 6.32 3.43 24.99
C MET A 1005 6.56 4.92 25.30
N PHE A 1006 6.17 5.78 24.36
CA PHE A 1006 6.22 7.22 24.57
C PHE A 1006 4.81 7.76 24.65
N GLU A 1007 4.43 8.27 25.83
CA GLU A 1007 3.17 8.95 26.01
C GLU A 1007 3.19 10.30 25.26
N PRO A 1008 2.28 10.50 24.31
CA PRO A 1008 2.43 11.59 23.35
C PRO A 1008 2.10 12.99 23.90
N THR A 1009 1.45 13.06 25.06
CA THR A 1009 1.03 14.32 25.69
C THR A 1009 2.18 15.06 26.37
N ASP A 1010 2.05 16.38 26.50
CA ASP A 1010 3.05 17.22 27.18
C ASP A 1010 3.07 16.95 28.67
N VAL A 1011 4.26 16.83 29.26
CA VAL A 1011 4.46 16.84 30.72
C VAL A 1011 3.87 18.09 31.39
N VAL A 1012 3.70 19.18 30.65
CA VAL A 1012 3.08 20.41 31.17
C VAL A 1012 1.56 20.31 31.19
N SER A 1013 0.96 19.72 30.15
CA SER A 1013 -0.50 19.58 30.03
C SER A 1013 -1.05 18.40 30.84
N ASP A 1014 -0.28 17.32 30.94
CA ASP A 1014 -0.55 16.16 31.76
C ASP A 1014 0.72 15.83 32.58
N PRO A 1015 0.90 16.49 33.74
CA PRO A 1015 2.05 16.24 34.60
C PRO A 1015 2.17 14.81 35.10
N LYS A 1016 1.09 14.02 35.07
CA LYS A 1016 1.07 12.68 35.62
C LYS A 1016 1.49 11.64 34.58
N ASN A 1017 0.96 11.73 33.36
CA ASN A 1017 1.18 10.70 32.34
C ASN A 1017 1.95 11.21 31.11
N GLY A 1018 2.02 12.53 30.89
CA GLY A 1018 2.71 13.08 29.73
C GLY A 1018 4.20 12.78 29.73
N GLU A 1019 4.75 12.57 28.54
CA GLU A 1019 6.16 12.24 28.31
C GLU A 1019 6.84 13.13 27.26
N ARG A 1020 6.09 14.00 26.57
CA ARG A 1020 6.68 15.04 25.73
C ARG A 1020 7.26 16.16 26.60
N LEU A 1021 8.57 16.30 26.56
CA LEU A 1021 9.35 17.21 27.39
C LEU A 1021 9.43 18.63 26.83
N PHE A 1022 9.46 18.77 25.50
CA PHE A 1022 9.59 20.06 24.84
C PHE A 1022 9.09 20.01 23.39
N THR A 1023 8.81 21.20 22.84
CA THR A 1023 8.57 21.43 21.41
C THR A 1023 9.48 22.55 20.91
N VAL A 1024 9.92 22.47 19.66
CA VAL A 1024 10.76 23.46 18.97
C VAL A 1024 10.20 23.75 17.57
N GLY A 1025 10.45 24.94 17.05
CA GLY A 1025 9.87 25.39 15.76
C GLY A 1025 8.42 25.87 15.89
N THR A 1026 7.77 26.16 14.77
CA THR A 1026 6.40 26.70 14.75
C THR A 1026 5.56 26.01 13.67
N LEU A 1027 4.35 25.57 14.03
CA LEU A 1027 3.45 24.95 13.07
C LEU A 1027 3.04 25.96 11.97
N ARG A 1028 2.89 25.47 10.74
CA ARG A 1028 2.55 26.26 9.54
C ARG A 1028 3.56 27.40 9.24
N LYS A 1029 4.81 27.27 9.68
CA LYS A 1029 5.85 28.28 9.49
C LYS A 1029 7.25 27.66 9.47
N GLY A 1030 8.13 28.15 8.60
CA GLY A 1030 9.55 27.78 8.63
C GLY A 1030 10.30 28.35 9.85
N THR A 1031 11.31 27.61 10.31
CA THR A 1031 12.24 27.91 11.42
C THR A 1031 13.70 27.79 10.93
N PRO A 1032 14.23 28.77 10.17
CA PRO A 1032 15.59 28.74 9.62
C PRO A 1032 16.71 28.62 10.66
N GLU A 1033 16.42 28.94 11.92
CA GLU A 1033 17.34 28.85 13.05
C GLU A 1033 17.82 27.42 13.31
N PHE A 1034 17.02 26.40 12.97
CA PHE A 1034 17.44 25.00 13.05
C PHE A 1034 18.74 24.74 12.29
N GLU A 1035 18.91 25.37 11.15
CA GLU A 1035 19.99 25.12 10.20
C GLU A 1035 21.18 26.06 10.43
N THR A 1036 20.90 27.34 10.68
CA THR A 1036 21.93 28.38 10.76
C THR A 1036 22.63 28.41 12.13
N GLN A 1037 21.91 28.83 13.17
CA GLN A 1037 22.44 29.05 14.52
C GLN A 1037 22.32 27.80 15.42
N GLY A 1038 21.34 26.94 15.14
CA GLY A 1038 20.86 25.93 16.07
C GLY A 1038 19.90 26.53 17.11
N ILE A 1039 19.09 25.68 17.73
CA ILE A 1039 18.12 26.06 18.76
C ILE A 1039 18.55 25.50 20.12
N THR A 1040 18.35 26.31 21.16
CA THR A 1040 18.50 25.91 22.55
C THR A 1040 17.15 25.86 23.24
N THR A 1041 16.86 24.78 23.95
CA THR A 1041 15.68 24.64 24.83
C THR A 1041 16.10 24.06 26.17
N THR A 1042 15.17 23.99 27.13
CA THR A 1042 15.37 23.35 28.43
C THR A 1042 14.21 22.42 28.74
N PHE A 1043 14.48 21.33 29.44
CA PHE A 1043 13.45 20.46 29.98
C PHE A 1043 13.80 20.03 31.41
N VAL A 1044 12.79 19.58 32.15
CA VAL A 1044 12.93 19.03 33.50
C VAL A 1044 12.53 17.57 33.46
N VAL A 1045 13.33 16.68 34.04
CA VAL A 1045 12.90 15.30 34.31
C VAL A 1045 12.02 15.34 35.56
N PRO A 1046 10.75 14.92 35.51
CA PRO A 1046 9.86 14.99 36.67
C PRO A 1046 10.40 14.27 37.90
N GLU A 1047 10.02 14.75 39.09
CA GLU A 1047 10.45 14.17 40.37
C GLU A 1047 10.00 12.72 40.56
N ASP A 1048 8.93 12.32 39.87
CA ASP A 1048 8.35 10.99 39.89
C ASP A 1048 8.79 10.11 38.72
N ALA A 1049 9.72 10.54 37.86
CA ALA A 1049 10.21 9.71 36.75
C ALA A 1049 10.80 8.38 37.25
N LYS A 1050 10.51 7.26 36.59
CA LYS A 1050 10.98 5.93 37.01
C LYS A 1050 12.52 5.81 36.94
N PRO A 1051 13.20 5.53 38.06
CA PRO A 1051 14.65 5.31 38.04
C PRO A 1051 15.04 4.07 37.21
N GLY A 1052 16.12 4.18 36.45
CA GLY A 1052 16.65 3.11 35.60
C GLY A 1052 16.93 3.55 34.16
N PRO A 1053 17.19 2.57 33.26
CA PRO A 1053 17.38 2.82 31.84
C PRO A 1053 16.08 3.34 31.19
N SER A 1054 16.23 4.31 30.29
CA SER A 1054 15.16 4.95 29.52
C SER A 1054 15.68 5.41 28.14
N ARG A 1055 14.86 6.12 27.38
CA ARG A 1055 15.11 6.59 26.01
C ARG A 1055 14.61 8.01 25.85
N LEU A 1056 15.44 8.91 25.32
CA LEU A 1056 15.02 10.23 24.84
C LEU A 1056 14.94 10.17 23.32
N ARG A 1057 13.75 10.38 22.77
CA ARG A 1057 13.52 10.47 21.32
C ARG A 1057 13.26 11.92 20.92
N ILE A 1058 13.94 12.41 19.90
CA ILE A 1058 13.66 13.71 19.27
C ILE A 1058 13.07 13.45 17.89
N VAL A 1059 11.89 13.99 17.61
CA VAL A 1059 11.20 13.84 16.31
C VAL A 1059 10.98 15.20 15.68
N PHE A 1060 11.27 15.30 14.39
CA PHE A 1060 10.89 16.39 13.50
C PHE A 1060 9.89 15.89 12.47
N THR A 1061 8.88 16.70 12.17
CA THR A 1061 7.98 16.47 11.02
C THR A 1061 7.65 17.78 10.32
N ASP A 1062 7.25 17.69 9.06
CA ASP A 1062 6.90 18.85 8.24
C ASP A 1062 5.80 19.70 8.89
N ALA A 1063 6.04 21.01 8.97
CA ALA A 1063 5.22 21.95 9.73
C ALA A 1063 3.79 22.12 9.18
N TRP A 1064 3.50 21.56 8.00
CA TRP A 1064 2.17 21.53 7.41
C TRP A 1064 1.38 20.24 7.70
N PHE A 1065 1.97 19.25 8.37
CA PHE A 1065 1.35 17.95 8.62
C PHE A 1065 1.37 17.59 10.12
N ALA A 1066 0.72 18.42 10.94
CA ALA A 1066 0.68 18.26 12.40
C ALA A 1066 0.26 16.86 12.87
N GLY A 1067 -0.62 16.17 12.12
CA GLY A 1067 -1.10 14.83 12.44
C GLY A 1067 -0.02 13.73 12.42
N THR A 1068 1.18 14.03 11.92
CA THR A 1068 2.34 13.11 11.90
C THR A 1068 3.38 13.41 12.98
N PHE A 1069 3.11 14.36 13.89
CA PHE A 1069 4.01 14.75 14.96
C PHE A 1069 3.85 13.88 16.20
N LEU A 1070 4.33 12.65 16.09
CA LEU A 1070 4.17 11.60 17.09
C LEU A 1070 5.54 10.98 17.40
N PRO A 1071 5.73 10.39 18.60
CA PRO A 1071 6.98 9.73 18.95
C PRO A 1071 7.19 8.38 18.23
N THR A 1072 6.14 7.81 17.62
CA THR A 1072 6.18 6.56 16.86
C THR A 1072 5.32 6.67 15.60
N GLY A 1073 5.67 5.93 14.56
CA GLY A 1073 5.02 5.94 13.24
C GLY A 1073 5.82 6.69 12.17
N TYR A 1074 5.20 6.93 11.02
CA TYR A 1074 5.84 7.65 9.93
C TYR A 1074 5.68 9.18 10.08
N THR A 1075 6.78 9.90 9.87
CA THR A 1075 6.84 11.36 9.80
C THR A 1075 6.60 11.86 8.37
N ALA A 1076 5.94 13.01 8.21
CA ALA A 1076 5.83 13.66 6.92
C ALA A 1076 7.16 14.35 6.61
N LYS A 1077 7.98 13.75 5.73
CA LYS A 1077 9.32 14.26 5.37
C LYS A 1077 10.16 14.68 6.60
N GLY A 1078 10.11 13.91 7.67
CA GLY A 1078 10.72 14.26 8.95
C GLY A 1078 12.10 13.64 9.19
N PHE A 1079 12.52 13.69 10.46
CA PHE A 1079 13.74 13.06 10.97
C PHE A 1079 13.55 12.70 12.45
N SER A 1080 14.08 11.56 12.88
CA SER A 1080 14.02 11.12 14.28
C SER A 1080 15.38 10.65 14.79
N ILE A 1081 15.67 10.87 16.07
CA ILE A 1081 16.90 10.40 16.72
C ILE A 1081 16.66 9.99 18.18
N ASP A 1082 17.24 8.86 18.57
CA ASP A 1082 17.14 8.29 19.91
C ASP A 1082 18.46 8.38 20.69
N PHE A 1083 18.37 8.70 21.98
CA PHE A 1083 19.48 8.72 22.93
C PHE A 1083 19.19 7.80 24.12
N GLY A 1084 20.22 7.13 24.61
CA GLY A 1084 20.13 6.34 25.84
C GLY A 1084 20.06 7.25 27.05
N VAL A 1085 19.16 6.97 27.99
CA VAL A 1085 19.02 7.75 29.22
C VAL A 1085 19.14 6.84 30.43
N THR A 1086 19.82 7.30 31.48
CA THR A 1086 19.75 6.70 32.82
C THR A 1086 19.18 7.71 33.79
N ILE A 1087 17.97 7.43 34.29
CA ILE A 1087 17.30 8.25 35.30
C ILE A 1087 17.71 7.73 36.68
N LYS A 1088 18.21 8.63 37.53
CA LYS A 1088 18.60 8.37 38.92
C LYS A 1088 17.64 9.04 39.89
N GLY A 1089 17.52 8.48 41.08
CA GLY A 1089 16.75 9.08 42.16
C GLY A 1089 16.15 8.03 43.08
N THR A 1090 15.55 8.47 44.17
CA THR A 1090 14.95 7.60 45.20
C THR A 1090 13.45 7.85 45.39
N ASN A 1091 12.88 8.83 44.67
CA ASN A 1091 11.43 9.04 44.73
C ASN A 1091 10.71 7.88 44.02
N PRO A 1092 9.50 7.52 44.47
CA PRO A 1092 8.66 6.54 43.77
C PRO A 1092 8.53 6.90 42.28
N GLY A 1093 8.77 5.91 41.41
CA GLY A 1093 8.66 6.08 39.97
C GLY A 1093 7.21 6.03 39.49
N ARG A 1094 6.91 6.71 38.38
CA ARG A 1094 5.66 6.58 37.63
C ARG A 1094 5.42 5.12 37.28
N GLU A 1095 4.18 4.69 37.43
CA GLU A 1095 3.73 3.35 37.07
C GLU A 1095 2.99 3.39 35.74
N SER A 1096 3.28 2.43 34.86
CA SER A 1096 2.47 2.15 33.69
C SER A 1096 1.50 1.01 33.99
N VAL A 1097 0.27 1.12 33.50
CA VAL A 1097 -0.73 0.07 33.65
C VAL A 1097 -0.90 -0.63 32.31
N ASP A 1098 -0.31 -1.82 32.19
CA ASP A 1098 -0.56 -2.72 31.07
C ASP A 1098 -1.74 -3.62 31.39
N ASN A 1099 -2.90 -3.27 30.84
CA ASN A 1099 -4.14 -3.99 31.06
C ASN A 1099 -4.29 -5.22 30.17
N HIS A 1100 -3.37 -5.52 29.24
CA HIS A 1100 -3.50 -6.69 28.37
C HIS A 1100 -3.56 -7.98 29.18
N ASP A 1101 -4.27 -8.96 28.65
CA ASP A 1101 -4.22 -10.28 29.24
C ASP A 1101 -2.88 -10.97 28.94
N LYS A 1102 -2.24 -11.52 29.99
CA LYS A 1102 -0.84 -11.99 29.96
C LYS A 1102 -0.73 -13.49 30.19
N GLY A 1103 0.37 -14.07 29.73
CA GLY A 1103 0.69 -15.48 29.90
C GLY A 1103 0.88 -16.18 28.56
N ILE A 1104 0.95 -17.50 28.62
CA ILE A 1104 1.14 -18.35 27.45
C ILE A 1104 -0.23 -18.59 26.82
N ALA A 1105 -0.36 -18.40 25.51
CA ALA A 1105 -1.59 -18.69 24.77
C ALA A 1105 -2.00 -20.17 24.89
N ASP A 1106 -3.30 -20.43 24.80
CA ASP A 1106 -3.83 -21.79 24.67
C ASP A 1106 -3.41 -22.41 23.33
N GLU A 1107 -3.32 -23.74 23.28
CA GLU A 1107 -3.18 -24.40 21.99
C GLU A 1107 -4.49 -24.30 21.19
N PRO A 1108 -4.43 -24.17 19.86
CA PRO A 1108 -5.60 -24.13 19.00
C PRO A 1108 -6.52 -25.34 19.18
N GLU A 1109 -7.83 -25.12 19.01
CA GLU A 1109 -8.84 -26.16 19.21
C GLU A 1109 -8.65 -27.35 18.25
N ASP A 1110 -9.00 -28.56 18.71
CA ASP A 1110 -9.08 -29.78 17.89
C ASP A 1110 -7.84 -30.10 17.03
N LEU A 1111 -6.65 -30.07 17.64
CA LEU A 1111 -5.42 -30.59 17.02
C LEU A 1111 -5.36 -32.14 16.99
N ASN A 1112 -6.51 -32.84 17.05
CA ASN A 1112 -6.63 -34.30 16.99
C ASN A 1112 -5.85 -35.10 18.05
N GLY A 1113 -5.69 -34.57 19.27
CA GLY A 1113 -5.27 -35.37 20.44
C GLY A 1113 -3.84 -35.93 20.41
N THR A 1114 -2.97 -35.48 19.51
CA THR A 1114 -1.52 -35.80 19.58
C THR A 1114 -0.69 -34.52 19.58
N PRO A 1115 -0.31 -34.00 20.77
CA PRO A 1115 0.53 -32.81 20.91
C PRO A 1115 1.99 -33.00 20.41
N THR A 1116 2.39 -34.24 20.11
CA THR A 1116 3.79 -34.66 19.92
C THR A 1116 3.98 -35.64 18.75
N GLY A 1117 3.26 -35.47 17.64
CA GLY A 1117 3.24 -36.50 16.61
C GLY A 1117 2.73 -36.03 15.26
N ILE A 1118 3.47 -35.14 14.61
CA ILE A 1118 3.30 -34.87 13.18
C ILE A 1118 4.54 -35.38 12.47
N HIS A 1119 4.39 -36.51 11.77
CA HIS A 1119 5.48 -37.35 11.28
C HIS A 1119 6.12 -36.89 9.96
N THR A 1120 5.66 -35.79 9.37
CA THR A 1120 6.21 -35.28 8.10
C THR A 1120 6.04 -33.76 8.04
N ALA A 1121 7.12 -33.04 8.33
CA ALA A 1121 7.30 -31.69 7.80
C ALA A 1121 7.99 -31.80 6.45
N THR A 1122 7.62 -30.96 5.48
CA THR A 1122 8.44 -30.83 4.28
C THR A 1122 9.70 -30.07 4.68
N THR A 1123 10.87 -30.70 4.56
CA THR A 1123 12.16 -30.10 4.90
C THR A 1123 12.85 -29.60 3.64
N GLY A 1124 13.06 -28.29 3.55
CA GLY A 1124 14.06 -27.71 2.64
C GLY A 1124 15.39 -27.56 3.37
N GLN A 1125 16.50 -27.72 2.66
CA GLN A 1125 17.82 -27.35 3.21
C GLN A 1125 18.04 -25.85 3.02
N VAL A 1126 18.99 -25.28 3.75
CA VAL A 1126 19.37 -23.88 3.54
C VAL A 1126 19.99 -23.76 2.15
N SER A 1127 19.28 -23.13 1.22
CA SER A 1127 19.76 -22.79 -0.11
C SER A 1127 20.80 -21.67 -0.04
N SER A 1128 21.90 -21.81 -0.75
CA SER A 1128 22.94 -20.77 -0.84
C SER A 1128 23.43 -20.57 -2.27
N VAL A 1129 23.95 -19.37 -2.53
CA VAL A 1129 24.61 -19.03 -3.78
C VAL A 1129 25.95 -18.33 -3.51
N SER A 1130 26.99 -18.67 -4.28
CA SER A 1130 28.29 -17.97 -4.28
C SER A 1130 28.71 -17.62 -5.70
N VAL A 1131 29.57 -16.61 -5.85
CA VAL A 1131 30.21 -16.28 -7.12
C VAL A 1131 31.68 -16.62 -7.01
N GLU A 1132 32.14 -17.58 -7.80
CA GLU A 1132 33.54 -18.04 -7.82
C GLU A 1132 33.99 -18.22 -9.27
N ASP A 1133 35.18 -17.71 -9.62
CA ASP A 1133 35.77 -17.79 -10.96
C ASP A 1133 34.82 -17.36 -12.12
N GLY A 1134 34.01 -16.32 -11.89
CA GLY A 1134 33.03 -15.84 -12.87
C GLY A 1134 31.86 -16.81 -13.09
N LYS A 1135 31.55 -17.65 -12.10
CA LYS A 1135 30.42 -18.59 -12.13
C LYS A 1135 29.59 -18.46 -10.87
N ILE A 1136 28.29 -18.61 -11.03
CA ILE A 1136 27.31 -18.59 -9.95
C ILE A 1136 27.09 -20.04 -9.51
N ASN A 1137 27.56 -20.40 -8.32
CA ASN A 1137 27.45 -21.74 -7.75
C ASN A 1137 26.27 -21.81 -6.80
N PHE A 1138 25.50 -22.89 -6.87
CA PHE A 1138 24.29 -23.10 -6.09
C PHE A 1138 24.43 -24.35 -5.24
N GLN A 1139 23.95 -24.29 -3.99
CA GLN A 1139 23.85 -25.44 -3.10
C GLN A 1139 22.44 -25.56 -2.55
N ASN A 1140 21.91 -26.78 -2.55
CA ASN A 1140 20.57 -27.11 -2.05
C ASN A 1140 19.44 -26.34 -2.78
N VAL A 1141 19.56 -26.17 -4.10
CA VAL A 1141 18.62 -25.37 -4.91
C VAL A 1141 17.91 -26.22 -5.96
N ASP A 1142 16.58 -26.28 -5.87
CA ASP A 1142 15.70 -26.91 -6.86
C ASP A 1142 15.35 -25.94 -8.00
N LYS A 1143 15.20 -24.65 -7.70
CA LYS A 1143 14.93 -23.59 -8.67
C LYS A 1143 15.59 -22.27 -8.25
N ALA A 1144 16.06 -21.49 -9.22
CA ALA A 1144 16.58 -20.15 -8.99
C ALA A 1144 16.06 -19.13 -10.00
N TRP A 1145 15.77 -17.92 -9.52
CA TRP A 1145 15.42 -16.75 -10.32
C TRP A 1145 16.43 -15.64 -10.02
N ILE A 1146 17.03 -15.08 -11.06
CA ILE A 1146 18.00 -13.99 -10.96
C ILE A 1146 17.33 -12.72 -11.44
N TYR A 1147 17.35 -11.68 -10.61
CA TYR A 1147 16.76 -10.37 -10.86
C TYR A 1147 17.83 -9.29 -10.82
N THR A 1148 17.62 -8.21 -11.57
CA THR A 1148 18.33 -6.94 -11.33
C THR A 1148 17.91 -6.35 -9.98
N LEU A 1149 18.67 -5.39 -9.45
CA LEU A 1149 18.23 -4.62 -8.27
C LEU A 1149 16.91 -3.85 -8.48
N SER A 1150 16.58 -3.53 -9.73
CA SER A 1150 15.29 -2.92 -10.09
C SER A 1150 14.12 -3.92 -10.15
N GLY A 1151 14.36 -5.18 -9.81
CA GLY A 1151 13.36 -6.25 -9.79
C GLY A 1151 13.12 -6.91 -11.15
N ALA A 1152 13.78 -6.49 -12.23
CA ALA A 1152 13.59 -7.13 -13.53
C ALA A 1152 14.22 -8.52 -13.55
N MET A 1153 13.43 -9.56 -13.83
CA MET A 1153 13.95 -10.92 -13.96
C MET A 1153 14.88 -11.04 -15.17
N VAL A 1154 16.09 -11.53 -14.93
CA VAL A 1154 17.16 -11.70 -15.92
C VAL A 1154 17.22 -13.14 -16.42
N SER A 1155 17.12 -14.12 -15.51
CA SER A 1155 17.13 -15.54 -15.89
C SER A 1155 16.47 -16.44 -14.85
N TYR A 1156 16.11 -17.64 -15.28
CA TYR A 1156 15.46 -18.69 -14.49
C TYR A 1156 16.15 -20.04 -14.73
N HIS A 1157 16.37 -20.81 -13.66
CA HIS A 1157 17.09 -22.08 -13.70
C HIS A 1157 16.40 -23.16 -12.86
N VAL A 1158 16.45 -24.41 -13.32
CA VAL A 1158 15.89 -25.59 -12.63
C VAL A 1158 17.03 -26.56 -12.29
N ASN A 1159 17.08 -27.00 -11.04
CA ASN A 1159 18.16 -27.78 -10.42
C ASN A 1159 19.58 -27.26 -10.74
N PRO A 1160 19.84 -25.94 -10.60
CA PRO A 1160 21.16 -25.41 -10.91
C PRO A 1160 22.19 -25.89 -9.89
N THR A 1161 23.36 -26.28 -10.38
CA THR A 1161 24.58 -26.46 -9.55
C THR A 1161 25.59 -25.35 -9.83
N MET A 1162 25.70 -24.96 -11.09
CA MET A 1162 26.61 -23.93 -11.57
C MET A 1162 26.03 -23.28 -12.83
N VAL A 1163 26.03 -21.95 -12.88
CA VAL A 1163 25.62 -21.16 -14.06
C VAL A 1163 26.78 -20.22 -14.41
N ALA A 1164 27.20 -20.19 -15.68
CA ALA A 1164 28.21 -19.24 -16.13
C ALA A 1164 27.70 -17.81 -15.93
N ALA A 1165 28.52 -16.91 -15.39
CA ALA A 1165 28.16 -15.50 -15.29
C ALA A 1165 28.27 -14.84 -16.68
N SER A 1166 27.34 -15.17 -17.59
CA SER A 1166 27.09 -14.37 -18.80
C SER A 1166 26.29 -13.10 -18.47
N LEU A 1167 26.16 -12.77 -17.19
CA LEU A 1167 25.51 -11.58 -16.69
C LEU A 1167 26.49 -10.41 -16.77
N PRO A 1168 26.05 -9.22 -17.23
CA PRO A 1168 26.85 -8.01 -17.14
C PRO A 1168 27.33 -7.74 -15.70
N GLN A 1169 28.47 -7.06 -15.56
CA GLN A 1169 28.94 -6.59 -14.26
C GLN A 1169 27.83 -5.81 -13.54
N GLY A 1170 27.57 -6.14 -12.28
CA GLY A 1170 26.48 -5.54 -11.54
C GLY A 1170 26.03 -6.34 -10.32
N VAL A 1171 25.03 -5.80 -9.63
CA VAL A 1171 24.43 -6.42 -8.44
C VAL A 1171 23.10 -7.06 -8.84
N TYR A 1172 22.91 -8.30 -8.40
CA TYR A 1172 21.72 -9.10 -8.69
C TYR A 1172 21.11 -9.65 -7.41
N LEU A 1173 19.80 -9.86 -7.42
CA LEU A 1173 19.08 -10.59 -6.39
C LEU A 1173 18.78 -11.99 -6.91
N VAL A 1174 19.19 -13.02 -6.18
CA VAL A 1174 18.94 -14.42 -6.52
C VAL A 1174 17.92 -14.99 -5.54
N LYS A 1175 16.71 -15.26 -6.02
CA LYS A 1175 15.70 -16.03 -5.28
C LYS A 1175 15.92 -17.50 -5.54
N MET A 1176 15.96 -18.31 -4.48
CA MET A 1176 16.25 -19.74 -4.53
C MET A 1176 15.15 -20.51 -3.82
N GLN A 1177 14.82 -21.69 -4.34
CA GLN A 1177 13.89 -22.65 -3.75
C GLN A 1177 14.63 -23.92 -3.33
N SER A 1178 14.31 -24.45 -2.16
CA SER A 1178 14.69 -25.78 -1.67
C SER A 1178 13.46 -26.43 -1.02
N GLY A 1179 12.85 -27.42 -1.70
CA GLY A 1179 11.56 -27.98 -1.32
C GLY A 1179 10.49 -26.88 -1.19
N SER A 1180 9.92 -26.74 0.01
CA SER A 1180 8.94 -25.72 0.36
C SER A 1180 9.54 -24.37 0.80
N LEU A 1181 10.87 -24.28 0.95
CA LEU A 1181 11.53 -23.06 1.46
C LEU A 1181 12.08 -22.21 0.34
N PHE A 1182 11.90 -20.89 0.46
CA PHE A 1182 12.45 -19.89 -0.45
C PHE A 1182 13.29 -18.88 0.31
N ARG A 1183 14.42 -18.50 -0.29
CA ARG A 1183 15.33 -17.47 0.24
C ARG A 1183 15.81 -16.58 -0.88
N SER A 1184 16.22 -15.36 -0.55
CA SER A 1184 16.84 -14.45 -1.52
C SER A 1184 18.19 -13.99 -1.01
N GLN A 1185 19.18 -14.00 -1.89
CA GLN A 1185 20.54 -13.55 -1.60
C GLN A 1185 21.00 -12.56 -2.67
N LYS A 1186 21.67 -11.49 -2.27
CA LYS A 1186 22.31 -10.56 -3.21
C LYS A 1186 23.66 -11.14 -3.64
N ILE A 1187 23.99 -11.03 -4.92
CA ILE A 1187 25.29 -11.38 -5.48
C ILE A 1187 25.86 -10.21 -6.28
N VAL A 1188 27.18 -10.15 -6.37
CA VAL A 1188 27.90 -9.20 -7.21
C VAL A 1188 28.62 -9.99 -8.30
N ILE A 1189 28.44 -9.57 -9.55
CA ILE A 1189 29.22 -10.06 -10.69
C ILE A 1189 30.26 -8.97 -10.99
N GLU A 1190 31.54 -9.32 -10.84
CA GLU A 1190 32.69 -8.43 -11.02
C GLU A 1190 33.17 -8.35 -12.47
#